data_AF-A0A087Y9L1-F1
#
_entry.id   AF-A0A087Y9L1-F1
#
_cell.length_a   1.000
_cell.length_b   1.000
_cell.length_c   1.000
_cell.angle_alpha   90.00
_cell.angle_beta   90.00
_cell.angle_gamma   90.00
#
_symmetry.space_group_name_H-M   'P 1'
#
loop_
_entity.id
_entity.type
_entity.pdbx_description
1 polymer ?
#
loop_
_entity_poly.entity_id
_entity_poly.type
_entity_poly.pdbx_seq_one_letter_code
_entity_poly.pdbx_strand_id
1 'polypeptide(L)'
;MCMCDLEEKYSVIVQKNPKKQRNNLKCSCSIRTIFVINFLYLYFVPADTCTELNLGYCNDLEYSTTIFPNILGHRSRFEAESGAEYLLLSVIHGLLNGECSPEIRLVGCSVLASPCRDNKMIKPCRSTCEALRKDCMHAFEAIEMAWPYFLDCDRFFAANEEGCFDPLSGMRARQEVALSSLSPEEPSTIIQFIYASNAQMYSLLKRTAAKCSHISHVYSIGRSTEGRDLLVIEFTDNPGHHELLEPEIKLIGNMHGNEVLGRQLLIYLAQYLCSEYTLGNQRIQSIINNTRIHILASMNPDGYEVAASEVEESNDPELSNQEGHLLNGWTSGRANAQNLDLNRNFPDLTSVFYRNRRSRHYRIDHIPIPDSYWFGKVAPETYAVMKWTRSLPFVQSASLHGGELVVSYPFDFSRHPQEEKMFSPTPDEQIFKQLARTYADAHATMSNNDTDRCGASFYRNRGIINGALWYSFAGGMSDFNYLHTNCMEITVELGCDKFPSEAELYPEWKRNKEALLSFLESVHRGVKGVVRDTNGNGIKGATVSVRGIRKDVTTAEDGDYWRLVNPGTHILTATAKGYSKVSKRVYLPHNLNKAGQVNFVLEKLPVEPDIDDHLFPTADSWDRFDPYNQFERHGEPVVTEEGIERQEKPWWWNYFSQSGMSSPNWLLKNV
;
A
#
# COMPACT_ATOMS: atom_id res chain seq x y z
N MET A 1 -18.96 -2.29 -70.07
CA MET A 1 -18.55 -3.71 -70.21
C MET A 1 -18.79 -4.34 -68.84
N CYS A 2 -19.76 -5.24 -68.73
CA CYS A 2 -20.25 -5.79 -67.45
C CYS A 2 -19.27 -6.87 -66.90
N MET A 3 -19.31 -7.34 -65.65
CA MET A 3 -20.32 -7.21 -64.59
C MET A 3 -19.73 -7.50 -63.18
N CYS A 4 -20.39 -6.94 -62.16
CA CYS A 4 -20.42 -7.16 -60.69
C CYS A 4 -19.58 -8.26 -59.96
N ASP A 5 -19.03 -7.84 -58.82
CA ASP A 5 -19.25 -8.33 -57.43
C ASP A 5 -19.99 -9.66 -57.18
N LEU A 6 -19.51 -10.45 -56.19
CA LEU A 6 -20.12 -10.46 -54.84
C LEU A 6 -19.40 -11.38 -53.82
N GLU A 7 -19.64 -11.10 -52.55
CA GLU A 7 -19.25 -11.86 -51.36
C GLU A 7 -20.10 -13.14 -51.17
N GLU A 8 -19.64 -14.12 -50.38
CA GLU A 8 -20.17 -14.38 -49.01
C GLU A 8 -19.74 -15.73 -48.39
N LYS A 9 -19.52 -15.68 -47.07
CA LYS A 9 -19.84 -16.66 -46.01
C LYS A 9 -19.64 -18.17 -46.25
N TYR A 10 -18.76 -18.75 -45.42
CA TYR A 10 -18.87 -20.16 -45.04
C TYR A 10 -19.86 -20.34 -43.89
N SER A 11 -20.83 -21.22 -44.06
CA SER A 11 -21.64 -21.78 -42.98
C SER A 11 -21.85 -23.28 -43.17
N VAL A 12 -21.60 -23.98 -42.07
CA VAL A 12 -21.84 -25.40 -41.75
C VAL A 12 -22.94 -26.09 -42.56
N ILE A 13 -22.68 -27.31 -43.07
CA ILE A 13 -23.49 -28.53 -42.85
C ILE A 13 -22.75 -29.79 -43.32
N VAL A 14 -23.06 -30.90 -42.67
CA VAL A 14 -22.35 -32.19 -42.69
C VAL A 14 -23.17 -33.27 -43.42
N GLN A 15 -22.46 -34.30 -43.92
CA GLN A 15 -22.87 -35.70 -44.23
C GLN A 15 -23.19 -36.17 -45.69
N LYS A 16 -22.50 -37.28 -46.02
CA LYS A 16 -22.90 -38.49 -46.80
C LYS A 16 -22.84 -38.51 -48.36
N ASN A 17 -21.71 -39.04 -48.89
CA ASN A 17 -21.52 -40.36 -49.57
C ASN A 17 -22.58 -40.93 -50.56
N PRO A 18 -22.26 -41.92 -51.46
CA PRO A 18 -20.95 -42.38 -52.00
C PRO A 18 -20.97 -42.83 -53.52
N LYS A 19 -19.86 -43.46 -53.98
CA LYS A 19 -19.65 -44.28 -55.23
C LYS A 19 -19.27 -43.45 -56.49
N LYS A 20 -18.31 -43.83 -57.36
CA LYS A 20 -17.67 -45.11 -57.77
C LYS A 20 -16.13 -44.95 -57.91
N GLN A 21 -15.28 -45.93 -57.58
CA GLN A 21 -14.64 -46.93 -58.49
C GLN A 21 -14.17 -46.34 -59.85
N ARG A 22 -12.96 -46.53 -60.41
CA ARG A 22 -11.74 -47.38 -60.22
C ARG A 22 -10.60 -46.75 -61.09
N ASN A 23 -9.32 -47.15 -61.19
CA ASN A 23 -8.51 -48.29 -60.70
C ASN A 23 -6.99 -47.95 -60.69
N ASN A 24 -6.21 -48.55 -59.76
CA ASN A 24 -4.81 -49.05 -59.84
C ASN A 24 -3.75 -48.52 -60.86
N LEU A 25 -2.61 -47.99 -60.37
CA LEU A 25 -1.23 -48.56 -60.42
C LEU A 25 -0.24 -47.56 -59.74
N LYS A 26 0.31 -47.78 -58.53
CA LYS A 26 1.45 -48.62 -58.07
C LYS A 26 2.87 -48.19 -58.49
N CYS A 27 3.68 -47.84 -57.46
CA CYS A 27 5.15 -47.99 -57.33
C CYS A 27 6.06 -47.09 -58.21
N SER A 28 7.30 -46.74 -57.85
CA SER A 28 8.14 -47.07 -56.68
C SER A 28 9.09 -45.91 -56.32
N CYS A 29 9.60 -45.92 -55.08
CA CYS A 29 10.74 -45.11 -54.64
C CYS A 29 12.06 -45.60 -55.28
N SER A 30 13.05 -44.70 -55.41
CA SER A 30 14.47 -45.06 -55.53
C SER A 30 15.35 -44.04 -54.80
N ILE A 31 16.19 -44.52 -53.88
CA ILE A 31 17.18 -43.75 -53.12
C ILE A 31 18.57 -44.22 -53.58
N ARG A 32 19.50 -43.27 -53.76
CA ARG A 32 21.00 -43.35 -53.68
C ARG A 32 21.66 -42.55 -54.82
N THR A 33 22.47 -41.52 -54.49
CA THR A 33 23.97 -41.57 -54.46
C THR A 33 24.55 -40.88 -55.72
N ILE A 34 25.55 -39.97 -55.71
CA ILE A 34 26.47 -39.43 -54.68
C ILE A 34 26.99 -38.02 -55.12
N PHE A 35 27.24 -37.13 -54.15
CA PHE A 35 28.22 -36.00 -54.06
C PHE A 35 28.55 -35.01 -55.23
N VAL A 36 29.02 -33.84 -54.79
CA VAL A 36 29.80 -32.79 -55.50
C VAL A 36 29.03 -31.83 -56.42
N ILE A 37 28.18 -30.98 -55.83
CA ILE A 37 28.37 -29.51 -55.94
C ILE A 37 28.14 -28.92 -54.54
N ASN A 38 29.20 -28.47 -53.89
CA ASN A 38 29.15 -27.66 -52.67
C ASN A 38 30.04 -26.44 -52.90
N PHE A 39 29.83 -25.36 -52.13
CA PHE A 39 30.37 -24.00 -52.35
C PHE A 39 29.80 -23.23 -53.56
N LEU A 40 28.61 -22.64 -53.38
CA LEU A 40 28.32 -21.22 -53.70
C LEU A 40 26.88 -20.77 -53.30
N TYR A 41 26.33 -21.30 -52.20
CA TYR A 41 25.16 -20.71 -51.52
C TYR A 41 25.61 -20.10 -50.18
N LEU A 42 26.39 -19.02 -50.27
CA LEU A 42 26.68 -18.15 -49.13
C LEU A 42 25.65 -17.01 -49.10
N TYR A 43 24.80 -17.05 -48.08
CA TYR A 43 24.13 -15.91 -47.44
C TYR A 43 23.74 -14.71 -48.32
N PHE A 44 22.53 -14.76 -48.90
CA PHE A 44 21.74 -13.54 -49.07
C PHE A 44 21.05 -13.24 -47.72
N VAL A 45 21.69 -12.40 -46.90
CA VAL A 45 21.03 -11.76 -45.76
C VAL A 45 20.26 -10.55 -46.32
N PRO A 46 18.95 -10.38 -46.03
CA PRO A 46 18.23 -9.16 -46.42
C PRO A 46 18.84 -7.96 -45.71
N ALA A 47 18.91 -6.81 -46.38
CA ALA A 47 19.60 -5.63 -45.86
C ALA A 47 19.00 -5.12 -44.55
N ASP A 48 19.86 -4.71 -43.62
CA ASP A 48 19.48 -4.18 -42.31
C ASP A 48 18.80 -2.81 -42.47
N THR A 49 17.46 -2.78 -42.46
CA THR A 49 16.66 -1.54 -42.54
C THR A 49 16.02 -1.22 -41.19
N CYS A 50 15.91 0.06 -40.83
CA CYS A 50 15.13 0.46 -39.65
C CYS A 50 13.68 -0.06 -39.75
N THR A 51 13.19 -0.66 -38.68
CA THR A 51 11.80 -1.12 -38.52
C THR A 51 11.13 -0.36 -37.37
N GLU A 52 9.80 -0.29 -37.38
CA GLU A 52 9.04 0.28 -36.26
C GLU A 52 9.32 -0.48 -34.94
N LEU A 53 9.45 0.27 -33.85
CA LEU A 53 9.57 -0.30 -32.51
C LEU A 53 8.20 -0.86 -32.08
N ASN A 54 8.11 -2.18 -32.03
CA ASN A 54 6.92 -2.87 -31.56
C ASN A 54 7.36 -4.10 -30.75
N LEU A 55 7.56 -3.86 -29.45
CA LEU A 55 7.92 -4.84 -28.41
C LEU A 55 7.09 -4.50 -27.19
N GLY A 56 6.11 -5.33 -26.84
CA GLY A 56 5.01 -4.96 -25.94
C GLY A 56 5.41 -4.25 -24.63
N TYR A 57 6.52 -4.68 -24.01
CA TYR A 57 7.03 -4.17 -22.72
C TYR A 57 8.02 -2.99 -22.84
N CYS A 58 8.40 -2.63 -24.07
CA CYS A 58 9.39 -1.60 -24.41
C CYS A 58 8.82 -0.53 -25.36
N ASN A 59 7.49 -0.47 -25.57
CA ASN A 59 6.85 0.42 -26.56
C ASN A 59 6.81 1.91 -26.15
N ASP A 60 7.18 2.26 -24.91
CA ASP A 60 7.13 3.61 -24.34
C ASP A 60 8.48 4.33 -24.33
N LEU A 61 9.46 3.80 -25.08
CA LEU A 61 10.75 4.45 -25.33
C LEU A 61 10.58 5.74 -26.16
N GLU A 62 11.52 6.69 -26.01
CA GLU A 62 11.49 8.02 -26.65
C GLU A 62 11.69 8.01 -28.19
N TYR A 63 11.77 6.84 -28.81
CA TYR A 63 12.01 6.66 -30.25
C TYR A 63 11.13 5.54 -30.81
N SER A 64 10.68 5.72 -32.06
CA SER A 64 9.73 4.82 -32.72
C SER A 64 10.35 3.81 -33.69
N THR A 65 11.69 3.80 -33.85
CA THR A 65 12.38 2.92 -34.81
C THR A 65 13.59 2.21 -34.21
N THR A 66 13.72 0.92 -34.50
CA THR A 66 14.80 0.00 -34.09
C THR A 66 15.34 -0.74 -35.31
N ILE A 67 16.33 -1.62 -35.14
CA ILE A 67 16.92 -2.44 -36.21
C ILE A 67 17.27 -3.83 -35.70
N PHE A 68 17.08 -4.83 -36.56
CA PHE A 68 17.51 -6.21 -36.33
C PHE A 68 18.59 -6.60 -37.36
N PRO A 69 19.64 -7.34 -36.98
CA PRO A 69 19.85 -7.92 -35.65
C PRO A 69 20.17 -6.87 -34.58
N ASN A 70 19.64 -7.06 -33.36
CA ASN A 70 19.84 -6.13 -32.24
C ASN A 70 21.24 -6.27 -31.61
N ILE A 71 21.55 -5.50 -30.56
CA ILE A 71 22.86 -5.54 -29.87
C ILE A 71 23.22 -6.95 -29.36
N LEU A 72 22.23 -7.77 -29.01
CA LEU A 72 22.43 -9.15 -28.53
C LEU A 72 22.44 -10.20 -29.66
N GLY A 73 22.19 -9.79 -30.90
CA GLY A 73 22.20 -10.65 -32.08
C GLY A 73 20.86 -11.32 -32.43
N HIS A 74 19.78 -11.02 -31.71
CA HIS A 74 18.43 -11.47 -32.09
C HIS A 74 18.08 -10.89 -33.45
N ARG A 75 17.66 -11.73 -34.40
CA ARG A 75 17.45 -11.38 -35.82
C ARG A 75 16.03 -10.92 -36.14
N SER A 76 15.13 -11.00 -35.17
CA SER A 76 13.74 -10.59 -35.32
C SER A 76 13.12 -10.21 -33.98
N ARG A 77 12.03 -9.45 -34.04
CA ARG A 77 11.14 -9.17 -32.91
C ARG A 77 10.78 -10.43 -32.14
N PHE A 78 10.32 -11.48 -32.84
CA PHE A 78 9.83 -12.72 -32.22
C PHE A 78 10.94 -13.45 -31.43
N GLU A 79 12.17 -13.43 -31.97
CA GLU A 79 13.35 -13.99 -31.28
C GLU A 79 13.71 -13.17 -30.04
N ALA A 80 13.57 -11.83 -30.08
CA ALA A 80 13.78 -10.98 -28.92
C ALA A 80 12.70 -11.13 -27.85
N GLU A 81 11.40 -11.17 -28.22
CA GLU A 81 10.29 -11.39 -27.27
C GLU A 81 10.32 -12.80 -26.65
N SER A 82 10.89 -13.78 -27.36
CA SER A 82 11.12 -15.15 -26.87
C SER A 82 12.47 -15.32 -26.13
N GLY A 83 13.22 -14.24 -25.92
CA GLY A 83 14.52 -14.24 -25.24
C GLY A 83 14.39 -14.18 -23.71
N ALA A 84 15.34 -14.80 -23.00
CA ALA A 84 15.35 -14.80 -21.53
C ALA A 84 15.59 -13.39 -20.96
N GLU A 85 16.21 -12.51 -21.74
CA GLU A 85 16.50 -11.12 -21.44
C GLU A 85 15.23 -10.26 -21.46
N TYR A 86 14.34 -10.50 -22.44
CA TYR A 86 13.04 -9.84 -22.52
C TYR A 86 12.09 -10.35 -21.42
N LEU A 87 12.09 -11.67 -21.16
CA LEU A 87 11.38 -12.24 -20.02
C LEU A 87 11.87 -11.62 -18.71
N LEU A 88 13.20 -11.54 -18.48
CA LEU A 88 13.74 -10.89 -17.29
C LEU A 88 13.20 -9.47 -17.16
N LEU A 89 13.32 -8.62 -18.19
CA LEU A 89 12.82 -7.24 -18.11
C LEU A 89 11.33 -7.21 -17.77
N SER A 90 10.51 -8.07 -18.40
CA SER A 90 9.07 -8.13 -18.14
C SER A 90 8.70 -8.48 -16.69
N VAL A 91 9.57 -9.20 -15.96
CA VAL A 91 9.37 -9.55 -14.54
C VAL A 91 10.23 -8.74 -13.57
N ILE A 92 11.24 -7.99 -14.03
CA ILE A 92 12.28 -7.37 -13.18
C ILE A 92 11.69 -6.37 -12.19
N HIS A 93 10.62 -5.66 -12.59
CA HIS A 93 9.85 -4.78 -11.71
C HIS A 93 9.27 -5.55 -10.51
N GLY A 94 8.77 -6.76 -10.71
CA GLY A 94 8.29 -7.63 -9.63
C GLY A 94 9.44 -8.23 -8.80
N LEU A 95 10.53 -8.66 -9.45
CA LEU A 95 11.66 -9.29 -8.78
C LEU A 95 12.44 -8.34 -7.85
N LEU A 96 12.60 -7.08 -8.25
CA LEU A 96 13.30 -6.05 -7.46
C LEU A 96 12.35 -5.25 -6.55
N ASN A 97 11.10 -5.70 -6.35
CA ASN A 97 10.07 -4.93 -5.64
C ASN A 97 9.97 -3.47 -6.14
N GLY A 98 10.11 -3.25 -7.44
CA GLY A 98 10.13 -1.95 -8.14
C GLY A 98 11.28 -1.01 -7.79
N GLU A 99 12.24 -1.40 -6.95
CA GLU A 99 13.50 -0.65 -6.84
C GLU A 99 14.18 -0.61 -8.23
N CYS A 100 14.73 0.55 -8.59
CA CYS A 100 15.36 0.80 -9.90
C CYS A 100 14.47 0.63 -11.14
N SER A 101 13.14 0.68 -10.96
CA SER A 101 12.17 0.78 -12.04
C SER A 101 11.58 2.19 -12.09
N PRO A 102 11.45 2.82 -13.27
CA PRO A 102 11.57 2.22 -14.61
C PRO A 102 12.97 2.24 -15.23
N GLU A 103 14.00 2.74 -14.54
CA GLU A 103 15.31 3.03 -15.12
C GLU A 103 15.99 1.79 -15.71
N ILE A 104 16.00 0.66 -14.99
CA ILE A 104 16.60 -0.58 -15.47
C ILE A 104 15.84 -1.19 -16.65
N ARG A 105 14.51 -1.00 -16.69
CA ARG A 105 13.68 -1.44 -17.80
C ARG A 105 14.00 -0.63 -19.05
N LEU A 106 14.04 0.70 -18.95
CA LEU A 106 14.35 1.58 -20.09
C LEU A 106 15.77 1.34 -20.63
N VAL A 107 16.75 1.22 -19.74
CA VAL A 107 18.13 0.89 -20.13
C VAL A 107 18.19 -0.51 -20.78
N GLY A 108 17.57 -1.53 -20.21
CA GLY A 108 17.52 -2.88 -20.80
C GLY A 108 16.78 -2.94 -22.14
N CYS A 109 15.63 -2.27 -22.26
CA CYS A 109 14.89 -2.12 -23.51
C CYS A 109 15.75 -1.41 -24.58
N SER A 110 16.56 -0.42 -24.21
CA SER A 110 17.48 0.25 -25.15
C SER A 110 18.62 -0.65 -25.66
N VAL A 111 18.94 -1.75 -24.97
CA VAL A 111 19.87 -2.79 -25.46
C VAL A 111 19.15 -3.79 -26.36
N LEU A 112 17.93 -4.21 -26.00
CA LEU A 112 17.14 -5.14 -26.82
C LEU A 112 16.61 -4.52 -28.12
N ALA A 113 16.42 -3.20 -28.14
CA ALA A 113 15.66 -2.51 -29.17
C ALA A 113 16.26 -1.14 -29.51
N SER A 114 17.58 -1.08 -29.68
CA SER A 114 18.33 0.18 -29.80
C SER A 114 17.86 1.08 -30.96
N PRO A 115 17.90 2.41 -30.78
CA PRO A 115 17.38 3.34 -31.77
C PRO A 115 18.09 3.23 -33.12
N CYS A 116 17.31 3.31 -34.21
CA CYS A 116 17.84 3.27 -35.57
C CYS A 116 17.76 4.65 -36.25
N ARG A 117 18.89 5.10 -36.82
CA ARG A 117 19.00 6.33 -37.62
C ARG A 117 19.82 6.04 -38.87
N ASP A 118 19.34 6.45 -40.05
CA ASP A 118 20.00 6.23 -41.34
C ASP A 118 20.40 4.76 -41.61
N ASN A 119 19.53 3.81 -41.21
CA ASN A 119 19.80 2.36 -41.22
C ASN A 119 21.04 1.93 -40.42
N LYS A 120 21.41 2.71 -39.39
CA LYS A 120 22.46 2.37 -38.43
C LYS A 120 21.88 2.32 -37.01
N MET A 121 22.34 1.33 -36.26
CA MET A 121 22.06 1.20 -34.84
C MET A 121 22.86 2.24 -34.04
N ILE A 122 22.19 2.96 -33.14
CA ILE A 122 22.83 3.84 -32.15
C ILE A 122 22.84 3.09 -30.81
N LYS A 123 24.01 2.90 -30.22
CA LYS A 123 24.15 2.23 -28.92
C LYS A 123 23.74 3.16 -27.76
N PRO A 124 23.23 2.61 -26.64
CA PRO A 124 23.00 3.38 -25.43
C PRO A 124 24.32 3.85 -24.79
N CYS A 125 24.27 4.95 -24.02
CA CYS A 125 25.45 5.59 -23.42
C CYS A 125 26.01 4.83 -22.19
N ARG A 126 27.33 4.61 -22.19
CA ARG A 126 28.03 3.89 -21.10
C ARG A 126 27.88 4.58 -19.75
N SER A 127 27.97 5.91 -19.70
CA SER A 127 27.82 6.68 -18.46
C SER A 127 26.45 6.48 -17.80
N THR A 128 25.38 6.28 -18.59
CA THR A 128 24.05 5.97 -18.07
C THR A 128 23.98 4.56 -17.48
N CYS A 129 24.62 3.58 -18.13
CA CYS A 129 24.73 2.22 -17.61
C CYS A 129 25.55 2.15 -16.31
N GLU A 130 26.69 2.83 -16.25
CA GLU A 130 27.57 2.85 -15.07
C GLU A 130 26.88 3.51 -13.86
N ALA A 131 26.18 4.63 -14.07
CA ALA A 131 25.37 5.27 -13.05
C ALA A 131 24.26 4.33 -12.54
N LEU A 132 23.45 3.76 -13.46
CA LEU A 132 22.41 2.81 -13.10
C LEU A 132 22.98 1.61 -12.33
N ARG A 133 24.09 1.03 -12.78
CA ARG A 133 24.72 -0.13 -12.14
C ARG A 133 25.18 0.21 -10.72
N LYS A 134 25.77 1.39 -10.51
CA LYS A 134 26.18 1.86 -9.19
C LYS A 134 24.96 2.04 -8.27
N ASP A 135 23.91 2.69 -8.76
CA ASP A 135 22.75 3.02 -7.95
C ASP A 135 21.90 1.77 -7.65
N CYS A 136 21.92 0.76 -8.52
CA CYS A 136 21.01 -0.40 -8.46
C CYS A 136 21.62 -1.75 -8.08
N MET A 137 22.94 -1.83 -7.87
CA MET A 137 23.59 -3.10 -7.50
C MET A 137 22.96 -3.71 -6.22
N HIS A 138 22.64 -2.87 -5.24
CA HIS A 138 22.10 -3.28 -3.94
C HIS A 138 20.80 -4.09 -4.05
N ALA A 139 19.90 -3.72 -4.97
CA ALA A 139 18.63 -4.41 -5.18
C ALA A 139 18.82 -5.84 -5.74
N PHE A 140 19.82 -6.05 -6.61
CA PHE A 140 20.20 -7.38 -7.10
C PHE A 140 20.92 -8.19 -6.02
N GLU A 141 21.72 -7.53 -5.18
CA GLU A 141 22.38 -8.16 -4.04
C GLU A 141 21.38 -8.68 -3.01
N ALA A 142 20.32 -7.91 -2.72
CA ALA A 142 19.26 -8.29 -1.78
C ALA A 142 18.50 -9.57 -2.16
N ILE A 143 18.41 -9.90 -3.46
CA ILE A 143 17.76 -11.13 -3.95
C ILE A 143 18.77 -12.21 -4.42
N GLU A 144 20.05 -12.05 -4.11
CA GLU A 144 21.15 -12.94 -4.54
C GLU A 144 21.28 -13.15 -6.07
N MET A 145 20.73 -12.23 -6.87
CA MET A 145 20.76 -12.30 -8.33
C MET A 145 22.06 -11.68 -8.89
N ALA A 146 22.66 -12.32 -9.89
CA ALA A 146 23.80 -11.76 -10.60
C ALA A 146 23.36 -10.59 -11.50
N TRP A 147 24.22 -9.58 -11.66
CA TRP A 147 23.94 -8.44 -12.54
C TRP A 147 23.72 -8.92 -13.99
N PRO A 148 22.64 -8.53 -14.69
CA PRO A 148 22.31 -9.09 -15.99
C PRO A 148 23.41 -8.87 -17.03
N TYR A 149 23.82 -9.93 -17.74
CA TYR A 149 24.97 -9.85 -18.64
C TYR A 149 24.80 -8.83 -19.77
N PHE A 150 23.56 -8.62 -20.26
CA PHE A 150 23.24 -7.63 -21.30
C PHE A 150 23.28 -6.18 -20.79
N LEU A 151 23.41 -5.98 -19.48
CA LEU A 151 23.69 -4.69 -18.83
C LEU A 151 25.18 -4.53 -18.48
N ASP A 152 26.06 -5.25 -19.18
CA ASP A 152 27.51 -5.02 -19.13
C ASP A 152 27.87 -3.74 -19.92
N CYS A 153 28.20 -2.70 -19.15
CA CYS A 153 28.48 -1.34 -19.63
C CYS A 153 29.69 -1.25 -20.56
N ASP A 154 30.68 -2.14 -20.44
CA ASP A 154 31.86 -2.15 -21.31
C ASP A 154 31.57 -2.83 -22.66
N ARG A 155 30.65 -3.80 -22.67
CA ARG A 155 30.39 -4.66 -23.82
C ARG A 155 29.30 -4.11 -24.76
N PHE A 156 28.22 -3.57 -24.20
CA PHE A 156 27.01 -3.26 -24.96
C PHE A 156 26.73 -1.76 -25.13
N PHE A 157 27.45 -0.90 -24.40
CA PHE A 157 27.24 0.55 -24.39
C PHE A 157 28.44 1.30 -25.01
N ALA A 158 28.15 2.42 -25.66
CA ALA A 158 29.14 3.27 -26.33
C ALA A 158 29.58 4.45 -25.46
N ALA A 159 30.79 4.97 -25.70
CA ALA A 159 31.23 6.21 -25.07
C ALA A 159 30.51 7.42 -25.68
N ASN A 160 30.41 8.52 -24.92
CA ASN A 160 29.73 9.74 -25.39
C ASN A 160 30.37 10.33 -26.67
N GLU A 161 31.68 10.14 -26.82
CA GLU A 161 32.48 10.55 -27.99
C GLU A 161 32.15 9.75 -29.26
N GLU A 162 31.57 8.56 -29.13
CA GLU A 162 31.19 7.67 -30.26
C GLU A 162 29.78 7.96 -30.80
N GLY A 163 29.02 8.86 -30.16
CA GLY A 163 27.64 9.20 -30.54
C GLY A 163 26.62 8.17 -30.02
N CYS A 164 26.38 8.19 -28.71
CA CYS A 164 25.43 7.30 -28.04
C CYS A 164 24.06 7.95 -27.78
N PHE A 165 23.07 7.15 -27.37
CA PHE A 165 21.74 7.59 -26.92
C PHE A 165 21.58 7.41 -25.40
N ASP A 166 21.06 8.42 -24.69
CA ASP A 166 20.74 8.30 -23.26
C ASP A 166 19.28 7.88 -23.06
N PRO A 167 18.97 6.61 -22.70
CA PRO A 167 17.59 6.15 -22.52
C PRO A 167 16.87 6.75 -21.30
N LEU A 168 17.55 7.53 -20.46
CA LEU A 168 16.96 8.22 -19.31
C LEU A 168 16.81 9.74 -19.54
N SER A 169 17.08 10.26 -20.75
CA SER A 169 17.10 11.70 -21.00
C SER A 169 15.75 12.39 -20.76
N GLY A 170 14.66 11.88 -21.33
CA GLY A 170 13.33 12.47 -21.15
C GLY A 170 12.72 12.17 -19.78
N MET A 171 13.15 11.09 -19.10
CA MET A 171 12.85 10.91 -17.67
C MET A 171 13.47 12.03 -16.83
N ARG A 172 14.77 12.26 -16.97
CA ARG A 172 15.48 13.35 -16.27
C ARG A 172 14.89 14.70 -16.63
N ALA A 173 14.61 14.97 -17.90
CA ALA A 173 13.98 16.21 -18.33
C ALA A 173 12.55 16.39 -17.77
N ARG A 174 11.71 15.34 -17.72
CA ARG A 174 10.38 15.42 -17.08
C ARG A 174 10.51 15.68 -15.58
N GLN A 175 11.50 15.07 -14.92
CA GLN A 175 11.77 15.27 -13.50
C GLN A 175 12.32 16.69 -13.21
N GLU A 176 13.19 17.22 -14.07
CA GLU A 176 13.67 18.61 -14.03
C GLU A 176 12.57 19.62 -14.34
N VAL A 177 11.65 19.33 -15.27
CA VAL A 177 10.47 20.16 -15.54
C VAL A 177 9.51 20.15 -14.36
N ALA A 178 9.24 18.99 -13.75
CA ALA A 178 8.44 18.89 -12.53
C ALA A 178 9.12 19.51 -11.28
N LEU A 179 10.45 19.63 -11.29
CA LEU A 179 11.23 20.27 -10.23
C LEU A 179 11.35 21.80 -10.43
N SER A 180 11.35 22.27 -11.68
CA SER A 180 11.41 23.69 -12.08
C SER A 180 10.05 24.36 -12.26
N SER A 181 8.96 23.59 -12.38
CA SER A 181 7.59 24.07 -12.19
C SER A 181 7.27 24.44 -10.73
N LEU A 182 8.22 24.26 -9.81
CA LEU A 182 8.18 24.77 -8.45
C LEU A 182 9.32 25.79 -8.31
N SER A 183 8.98 27.03 -7.95
CA SER A 183 9.94 28.13 -7.85
C SER A 183 11.05 27.82 -6.83
N PRO A 184 12.35 27.92 -7.21
CA PRO A 184 13.46 27.71 -6.27
C PRO A 184 13.63 28.83 -5.22
N GLU A 185 12.92 29.94 -5.37
CA GLU A 185 13.19 31.21 -4.66
C GLU A 185 12.11 31.63 -3.66
N GLU A 186 10.99 30.92 -3.53
CA GLU A 186 9.97 31.25 -2.52
C GLU A 186 10.29 30.60 -1.15
N PRO A 187 10.09 31.33 -0.03
CA PRO A 187 10.43 30.83 1.29
C PRO A 187 9.60 29.60 1.65
N SER A 188 10.28 28.57 2.19
CA SER A 188 9.73 27.24 2.52
C SER A 188 8.68 27.19 3.65
N THR A 189 7.95 28.29 3.87
CA THR A 189 6.92 28.50 4.90
C THR A 189 5.51 28.67 4.32
N ILE A 190 5.36 28.81 3.00
CA ILE A 190 4.06 28.95 2.33
C ILE A 190 3.57 27.57 1.88
N ILE A 191 2.55 27.05 2.57
CA ILE A 191 1.81 25.86 2.11
C ILE A 191 0.97 26.27 0.90
N GLN A 192 1.14 25.57 -0.22
CA GLN A 192 0.31 25.75 -1.42
C GLN A 192 -0.99 24.93 -1.29
N PHE A 193 -2.13 25.58 -1.47
CA PHE A 193 -3.46 24.97 -1.34
C PHE A 193 -4.01 24.59 -2.72
N ILE A 194 -3.39 23.58 -3.33
CA ILE A 194 -3.69 23.03 -4.66
C ILE A 194 -3.80 21.50 -4.57
N TYR A 195 -4.36 20.86 -5.59
CA TYR A 195 -4.43 19.40 -5.69
C TYR A 195 -3.11 18.79 -6.13
N ALA A 196 -2.50 18.00 -5.24
CA ALA A 196 -1.29 17.24 -5.54
C ALA A 196 -1.59 15.86 -6.17
N SER A 197 -1.16 15.66 -7.43
CA SER A 197 -1.07 14.35 -8.10
C SER A 197 -0.24 13.35 -7.28
N ASN A 198 -0.29 12.04 -7.55
CA ASN A 198 0.52 11.09 -6.76
C ASN A 198 2.02 11.41 -6.82
N ALA A 199 2.57 11.77 -7.97
CA ALA A 199 3.97 12.17 -8.11
C ALA A 199 4.30 13.43 -7.29
N GLN A 200 3.43 14.44 -7.29
CA GLN A 200 3.59 15.66 -6.49
C GLN A 200 3.48 15.36 -4.99
N MET A 201 2.50 14.54 -4.57
CA MET A 201 2.35 14.11 -3.18
C MET A 201 3.61 13.42 -2.66
N TYR A 202 4.15 12.45 -3.43
CA TYR A 202 5.40 11.77 -3.06
C TYR A 202 6.58 12.74 -2.95
N SER A 203 6.71 13.68 -3.89
CA SER A 203 7.73 14.74 -3.87
C SER A 203 7.60 15.65 -2.64
N LEU A 204 6.38 16.09 -2.31
CA LEU A 204 6.08 16.95 -1.16
C LEU A 204 6.37 16.25 0.17
N LEU A 205 5.97 14.99 0.33
CA LEU A 205 6.23 14.21 1.55
C LEU A 205 7.74 13.95 1.72
N LYS A 206 8.44 13.49 0.67
CA LYS A 206 9.90 13.27 0.71
C LYS A 206 10.67 14.57 0.97
N ARG A 207 10.26 15.70 0.39
CA ARG A 207 10.84 17.04 0.64
C ARG A 207 10.59 17.51 2.07
N THR A 208 9.40 17.28 2.61
CA THR A 208 9.05 17.64 4.00
C THR A 208 9.92 16.86 4.98
N ALA A 209 10.07 15.54 4.76
CA ALA A 209 10.97 14.72 5.57
C ALA A 209 12.44 15.12 5.43
N ALA A 210 12.91 15.43 4.23
CA ALA A 210 14.29 15.92 4.03
C ALA A 210 14.56 17.25 4.75
N LYS A 211 13.57 18.16 4.80
CA LYS A 211 13.66 19.44 5.54
C LYS A 211 13.72 19.23 7.06
N CYS A 212 13.00 18.23 7.57
CA CYS A 212 12.85 17.96 9.00
C CYS A 212 13.37 16.56 9.39
N SER A 213 14.49 16.11 8.81
CA SER A 213 14.98 14.72 8.91
C SER A 213 15.36 14.26 10.31
N HIS A 214 15.55 15.20 11.24
CA HIS A 214 15.82 14.95 12.65
C HIS A 214 14.54 14.66 13.47
N ILE A 215 13.35 14.89 12.90
CA ILE A 215 12.05 14.58 13.53
C ILE A 215 11.06 13.88 12.58
N SER A 216 11.49 13.48 11.39
CA SER A 216 10.59 12.86 10.41
C SER A 216 11.31 11.98 9.41
N HIS A 217 10.60 10.95 8.96
CA HIS A 217 11.09 9.94 8.04
C HIS A 217 9.91 9.44 7.18
N VAL A 218 10.20 8.85 6.02
CA VAL A 218 9.19 8.46 5.03
C VAL A 218 9.44 7.02 4.60
N TYR A 219 8.40 6.19 4.69
CA TYR A 219 8.45 4.78 4.34
C TYR A 219 7.19 4.34 3.59
N SER A 220 7.27 3.23 2.84
CA SER A 220 6.13 2.62 2.16
C SER A 220 5.62 1.44 2.99
N ILE A 221 4.29 1.33 3.16
CA ILE A 221 3.68 0.17 3.85
C ILE A 221 3.29 -0.97 2.89
N GLY A 222 3.46 -0.75 1.59
CA GLY A 222 3.04 -1.65 0.52
C GLY A 222 2.69 -0.87 -0.74
N ARG A 223 2.09 -1.54 -1.72
CA ARG A 223 1.67 -0.93 -2.98
C ARG A 223 0.21 -1.16 -3.26
N SER A 224 -0.33 -0.24 -4.05
CA SER A 224 -1.65 -0.37 -4.65
C SER A 224 -1.65 -1.42 -5.75
N THR A 225 -2.84 -1.69 -6.27
CA THR A 225 -3.07 -2.60 -7.39
C THR A 225 -2.25 -2.23 -8.63
N GLU A 226 -2.14 -0.95 -8.95
CA GLU A 226 -1.33 -0.44 -10.08
C GLU A 226 0.14 -0.16 -9.70
N GLY A 227 0.59 -0.61 -8.53
CA GLY A 227 2.00 -0.53 -8.13
C GLY A 227 2.44 0.83 -7.57
N ARG A 228 1.51 1.72 -7.20
CA ARG A 228 1.82 3.00 -6.54
C ARG A 228 2.09 2.77 -5.05
N ASP A 229 3.13 3.41 -4.50
CA ASP A 229 3.50 3.24 -3.08
C ASP A 229 2.44 3.84 -2.14
N LEU A 230 2.04 3.10 -1.10
CA LEU A 230 1.26 3.61 0.02
C LEU A 230 2.25 4.30 0.99
N LEU A 231 2.55 5.55 0.68
CA LEU A 231 3.60 6.31 1.33
C LEU A 231 3.13 6.94 2.65
N VAL A 232 3.83 6.62 3.73
CA VAL A 232 3.63 7.16 5.08
C VAL A 232 4.77 8.13 5.40
N ILE A 233 4.43 9.27 6.02
CA ILE A 233 5.41 10.11 6.73
C ILE A 233 5.20 9.95 8.24
N GLU A 234 6.28 9.71 8.98
CA GLU A 234 6.29 9.70 10.45
C GLU A 234 6.85 11.00 11.03
N PHE A 235 6.38 11.38 12.22
CA PHE A 235 6.89 12.49 13.03
C PHE A 235 7.03 12.03 14.49
N THR A 236 8.22 12.20 15.06
CA THR A 236 8.64 11.93 16.46
C THR A 236 10.04 12.54 16.65
N ASP A 237 10.54 12.77 17.86
CA ASP A 237 11.95 13.15 18.06
C ASP A 237 12.97 12.02 17.86
N ASN A 238 12.52 10.78 17.62
CA ASN A 238 13.38 9.64 17.28
C ASN A 238 12.84 8.78 16.11
N PRO A 239 12.90 9.27 14.85
CA PRO A 239 12.30 8.61 13.70
C PRO A 239 12.80 7.17 13.46
N GLY A 240 11.91 6.30 12.97
CA GLY A 240 12.21 4.89 12.69
C GLY A 240 12.11 3.96 13.91
N HIS A 241 12.17 4.48 15.14
CA HIS A 241 12.18 3.68 16.36
C HIS A 241 10.94 3.93 17.23
N HIS A 242 10.54 2.91 17.99
CA HIS A 242 9.51 3.03 19.01
C HIS A 242 10.16 3.36 20.36
N GLU A 243 9.63 4.35 21.09
CA GLU A 243 10.12 4.71 22.41
C GLU A 243 9.17 4.30 23.54
N LEU A 244 9.73 3.79 24.63
CA LEU A 244 8.99 3.28 25.78
C LEU A 244 8.06 4.35 26.38
N LEU A 245 6.76 4.04 26.45
CA LEU A 245 5.64 4.91 26.84
C LEU A 245 5.27 6.01 25.84
N GLU A 246 5.91 6.10 24.67
CA GLU A 246 5.50 7.01 23.59
C GLU A 246 4.33 6.39 22.80
N PRO A 247 3.12 6.99 22.83
CA PRO A 247 1.99 6.46 22.08
C PRO A 247 2.15 6.66 20.57
N GLU A 248 1.89 5.58 19.83
CA GLU A 248 1.76 5.59 18.37
C GLU A 248 0.33 6.02 17.96
N ILE A 249 0.21 6.99 17.06
CA ILE A 249 -1.06 7.43 16.46
C ILE A 249 -0.94 7.46 14.93
N LYS A 250 -2.01 7.05 14.21
CA LYS A 250 -2.06 7.16 12.75
C LYS A 250 -3.23 7.99 12.24
N LEU A 251 -3.01 8.70 11.14
CA LEU A 251 -4.05 9.36 10.35
C LEU A 251 -4.02 8.78 8.94
N ILE A 252 -5.19 8.38 8.44
CA ILE A 252 -5.35 7.78 7.11
C ILE A 252 -6.32 8.67 6.31
N GLY A 253 -5.95 9.05 5.10
CA GLY A 253 -6.83 9.79 4.18
C GLY A 253 -7.15 8.98 2.93
N ASN A 254 -8.25 9.35 2.28
CA ASN A 254 -8.47 9.03 0.87
C ASN A 254 -8.38 7.51 0.58
N MET A 255 -9.03 6.71 1.43
CA MET A 255 -9.27 5.28 1.18
C MET A 255 -10.38 5.06 0.13
N HIS A 256 -11.25 6.05 -0.07
CA HIS A 256 -11.98 6.22 -1.31
C HIS A 256 -11.27 7.30 -2.12
N GLY A 257 -10.89 7.00 -3.36
CA GLY A 257 -10.01 7.87 -4.15
C GLY A 257 -10.63 9.22 -4.50
N ASN A 258 -11.96 9.29 -4.63
CA ASN A 258 -12.71 10.54 -4.85
C ASN A 258 -13.02 11.35 -3.58
N GLU A 259 -12.67 10.86 -2.39
CA GLU A 259 -12.80 11.61 -1.13
C GLU A 259 -11.46 12.28 -0.82
N VAL A 260 -11.24 13.43 -1.44
CA VAL A 260 -9.89 14.02 -1.65
C VAL A 260 -9.50 15.01 -0.56
N LEU A 261 -10.46 15.66 0.10
CA LEU A 261 -10.14 16.66 1.12
C LEU A 261 -9.24 16.09 2.24
N GLY A 262 -9.49 14.85 2.66
CA GLY A 262 -8.64 14.14 3.65
C GLY A 262 -7.19 13.99 3.19
N ARG A 263 -6.94 13.71 1.90
CA ARG A 263 -5.59 13.63 1.33
C ARG A 263 -4.85 14.96 1.44
N GLN A 264 -5.50 16.04 1.02
CA GLN A 264 -4.87 17.37 1.02
C GLN A 264 -4.63 17.88 2.44
N LEU A 265 -5.60 17.72 3.36
CA LEU A 265 -5.43 18.10 4.77
C LEU A 265 -4.25 17.40 5.44
N LEU A 266 -3.98 16.13 5.11
CA LEU A 266 -2.84 15.38 5.64
C LEU A 266 -1.50 15.81 5.04
N ILE A 267 -1.46 16.17 3.75
CA ILE A 267 -0.28 16.78 3.11
C ILE A 267 0.03 18.16 3.71
N TYR A 268 -0.99 18.95 4.01
CA TYR A 268 -0.83 20.25 4.68
C TYR A 268 -0.41 20.09 6.14
N LEU A 269 -0.96 19.10 6.86
CA LEU A 269 -0.58 18.79 8.23
C LEU A 269 0.90 18.40 8.34
N ALA A 270 1.40 17.54 7.46
CA ALA A 270 2.81 17.15 7.44
C ALA A 270 3.75 18.37 7.27
N GLN A 271 3.45 19.26 6.30
CA GLN A 271 4.20 20.49 6.08
C GLN A 271 4.12 21.44 7.29
N TYR A 272 2.93 21.58 7.88
CA TYR A 272 2.68 22.41 9.05
C TYR A 272 3.45 21.93 10.28
N LEU A 273 3.44 20.63 10.57
CA LEU A 273 4.18 20.02 11.68
C LEU A 273 5.69 20.31 11.56
N CYS A 274 6.29 20.02 10.40
CA CYS A 274 7.70 20.32 10.13
C CYS A 274 8.04 21.83 10.27
N SER A 275 7.22 22.69 9.66
CA SER A 275 7.46 24.15 9.68
C SER A 275 7.35 24.73 11.08
N GLU A 276 6.28 24.46 11.81
CA GLU A 276 6.03 25.00 13.15
C GLU A 276 7.01 24.46 14.19
N TYR A 277 7.43 23.20 14.07
CA TYR A 277 8.48 22.62 14.91
C TYR A 277 9.79 23.38 14.75
N THR A 278 10.20 23.64 13.50
CA THR A 278 11.41 24.39 13.14
C THR A 278 11.34 25.85 13.61
N LEU A 279 10.13 26.45 13.62
CA LEU A 279 9.88 27.80 14.12
C LEU A 279 9.80 27.90 15.65
N GLY A 280 9.91 26.79 16.39
CA GLY A 280 9.91 26.79 17.86
C GLY A 280 8.52 26.78 18.50
N ASN A 281 7.46 26.42 17.77
CA ASN A 281 6.10 26.38 18.31
C ASN A 281 5.98 25.31 19.41
N GLN A 282 5.86 25.76 20.66
CA GLN A 282 5.86 24.89 21.84
C GLN A 282 4.75 23.84 21.85
N ARG A 283 3.58 24.11 21.23
CA ARG A 283 2.51 23.11 21.12
C ARG A 283 2.93 21.98 20.19
N ILE A 284 3.46 22.32 19.02
CA ILE A 284 3.89 21.34 18.01
C ILE A 284 5.12 20.56 18.49
N GLN A 285 6.08 21.24 19.12
CA GLN A 285 7.22 20.56 19.76
C GLN A 285 6.77 19.59 20.87
N SER A 286 5.80 19.99 21.72
CA SER A 286 5.26 19.07 22.73
C SER A 286 4.46 17.91 22.15
N ILE A 287 3.81 18.09 21.00
CA ILE A 287 3.10 17.01 20.30
C ILE A 287 4.11 16.00 19.74
N ILE A 288 5.11 16.46 18.99
CA ILE A 288 6.09 15.59 18.31
C ILE A 288 7.02 14.90 19.32
N ASN A 289 7.55 15.59 20.34
CA ASN A 289 8.53 15.02 21.29
C ASN A 289 7.91 14.14 22.40
N ASN A 290 6.67 13.70 22.20
CA ASN A 290 5.94 12.84 23.12
C ASN A 290 5.01 11.88 22.37
N THR A 291 4.98 11.89 21.03
CA THR A 291 4.00 11.17 20.23
C THR A 291 4.60 10.80 18.89
N ARG A 292 4.58 9.50 18.57
CA ARG A 292 4.94 9.04 17.23
C ARG A 292 3.71 9.04 16.34
N ILE A 293 3.70 9.99 15.41
CA ILE A 293 2.58 10.30 14.53
C ILE A 293 2.89 9.77 13.14
N HIS A 294 2.00 8.96 12.59
CA HIS A 294 2.13 8.46 11.23
C HIS A 294 0.98 8.97 10.34
N ILE A 295 1.31 9.45 9.15
CA ILE A 295 0.34 10.05 8.22
C ILE A 295 0.40 9.31 6.89
N LEU A 296 -0.66 8.57 6.58
CA LEU A 296 -0.92 7.97 5.27
C LEU A 296 -1.89 8.88 4.50
N ALA A 297 -1.37 9.77 3.66
CA ALA A 297 -2.20 10.77 2.98
C ALA A 297 -3.19 10.16 1.96
N SER A 298 -2.84 9.04 1.33
CA SER A 298 -3.73 8.33 0.40
C SER A 298 -3.54 6.83 0.53
N MET A 299 -4.60 6.15 1.00
CA MET A 299 -4.68 4.69 1.00
C MET A 299 -5.10 4.14 -0.37
N ASN A 300 -5.85 4.90 -1.17
CA ASN A 300 -6.28 4.53 -2.53
C ASN A 300 -5.73 5.53 -3.57
N PRO A 301 -4.41 5.51 -3.84
CA PRO A 301 -3.80 6.41 -4.82
C PRO A 301 -4.28 6.13 -6.25
N ASP A 302 -4.71 4.90 -6.55
CA ASP A 302 -5.20 4.50 -7.88
C ASP A 302 -6.56 5.13 -8.19
N GLY A 303 -7.52 4.99 -7.27
CA GLY A 303 -8.83 5.62 -7.39
C GLY A 303 -8.76 7.15 -7.41
N TYR A 304 -7.74 7.74 -6.77
CA TYR A 304 -7.54 9.19 -6.82
C TYR A 304 -7.18 9.70 -8.21
N GLU A 305 -6.32 9.01 -8.98
CA GLU A 305 -6.00 9.42 -10.35
C GLU A 305 -7.26 9.39 -11.24
N VAL A 306 -8.11 8.35 -11.11
CA VAL A 306 -9.39 8.25 -11.83
C VAL A 306 -10.34 9.39 -11.45
N ALA A 307 -10.41 9.73 -10.17
CA ALA A 307 -11.24 10.86 -9.71
C ALA A 307 -10.70 12.21 -10.21
N ALA A 308 -9.38 12.38 -10.29
CA ALA A 308 -8.74 13.60 -10.73
C ALA A 308 -8.88 13.80 -12.25
N SER A 309 -8.71 12.74 -13.06
CA SER A 309 -8.83 12.83 -14.52
C SER A 309 -10.23 13.24 -14.98
N GLU A 310 -11.29 12.77 -14.32
CA GLU A 310 -12.67 13.20 -14.63
C GLU A 310 -12.88 14.70 -14.36
N VAL A 311 -12.26 15.24 -13.30
CA VAL A 311 -12.33 16.67 -12.99
C VAL A 311 -11.55 17.48 -14.03
N GLU A 312 -10.39 17.01 -14.49
CA GLU A 312 -9.61 17.65 -15.55
C GLU A 312 -10.36 17.66 -16.90
N GLU A 313 -10.92 16.52 -17.32
CA GLU A 313 -11.72 16.39 -18.56
C GLU A 313 -13.01 17.23 -18.54
N SER A 314 -13.58 17.50 -17.36
CA SER A 314 -14.78 18.37 -17.23
C SER A 314 -14.53 19.86 -17.49
N ASN A 315 -13.28 20.30 -17.69
CA ASN A 315 -12.92 21.69 -17.97
C ASN A 315 -12.94 22.05 -19.48
N ASP A 316 -13.68 21.31 -20.31
CA ASP A 316 -13.92 21.71 -21.70
C ASP A 316 -14.67 23.07 -21.75
N PRO A 317 -14.10 24.11 -22.40
CA PRO A 317 -14.72 25.44 -22.47
C PRO A 317 -16.07 25.49 -23.21
N GLU A 318 -16.48 24.47 -23.95
CA GLU A 318 -17.86 24.39 -24.51
C GLU A 318 -18.90 23.85 -23.50
N LEU A 319 -18.45 23.31 -22.36
CA LEU A 319 -19.29 22.71 -21.30
C LEU A 319 -19.11 23.38 -19.93
N SER A 320 -18.47 24.56 -19.88
CA SER A 320 -18.10 25.26 -18.64
C SER A 320 -19.27 25.92 -17.90
N ASN A 321 -20.24 25.13 -17.43
CA ASN A 321 -20.91 25.44 -16.18
C ASN A 321 -19.95 25.15 -15.02
N GLN A 322 -20.01 25.96 -13.96
CA GLN A 322 -19.24 25.77 -12.72
C GLN A 322 -19.85 24.64 -11.86
N GLU A 323 -20.17 23.51 -12.50
CA GLU A 323 -20.93 22.39 -11.96
C GLU A 323 -20.24 21.03 -12.22
N GLY A 324 -19.11 20.98 -12.93
CA GLY A 324 -18.34 19.73 -13.13
C GLY A 324 -17.92 19.06 -11.82
N HIS A 325 -17.58 19.86 -10.80
CA HIS A 325 -17.28 19.43 -9.43
C HIS A 325 -18.53 19.10 -8.58
N LEU A 326 -19.74 19.28 -9.13
CA LEU A 326 -20.99 18.75 -8.58
C LEU A 326 -21.50 17.52 -9.36
N LEU A 327 -20.87 17.20 -10.49
CA LEU A 327 -21.25 16.14 -11.45
C LEU A 327 -20.22 15.00 -11.54
N ASN A 328 -19.01 15.20 -11.04
CA ASN A 328 -18.05 14.14 -10.75
C ASN A 328 -18.76 13.01 -9.99
N GLY A 329 -18.72 11.80 -10.54
CA GLY A 329 -19.58 10.72 -10.06
C GLY A 329 -19.33 10.44 -8.59
N TRP A 330 -20.39 10.44 -7.76
CA TRP A 330 -20.34 10.06 -6.33
C TRP A 330 -19.59 8.73 -6.07
N THR A 331 -19.50 7.90 -7.10
CA THR A 331 -18.85 6.59 -7.16
C THR A 331 -17.60 6.51 -8.03
N SER A 332 -17.31 7.46 -8.93
CA SER A 332 -16.11 7.34 -9.77
C SER A 332 -14.85 7.61 -8.96
N GLY A 333 -13.77 6.87 -9.23
CA GLY A 333 -12.57 6.85 -8.38
C GLY A 333 -12.76 6.42 -6.92
N ARG A 334 -13.98 6.03 -6.49
CA ARG A 334 -14.26 5.63 -5.11
C ARG A 334 -13.55 4.32 -4.76
N ALA A 335 -13.70 3.31 -5.61
CA ALA A 335 -13.09 1.99 -5.44
C ALA A 335 -11.58 2.02 -5.78
N ASN A 336 -10.85 0.96 -5.43
CA ASN A 336 -9.49 0.76 -5.97
C ASN A 336 -9.54 0.31 -7.45
N ALA A 337 -8.39 0.15 -8.10
CA ALA A 337 -8.32 -0.29 -9.50
C ALA A 337 -8.89 -1.71 -9.75
N GLN A 338 -9.12 -2.51 -8.69
CA GLN A 338 -9.82 -3.80 -8.76
C GLN A 338 -11.35 -3.70 -8.65
N ASN A 339 -11.89 -2.48 -8.61
CA ASN A 339 -13.28 -2.14 -8.31
C ASN A 339 -13.76 -2.67 -6.95
N LEU A 340 -12.89 -2.64 -5.94
CA LEU A 340 -13.21 -2.97 -4.55
C LEU A 340 -13.37 -1.70 -3.71
N ASP A 341 -14.44 -1.60 -2.93
CA ASP A 341 -14.56 -0.61 -1.86
C ASP A 341 -13.67 -1.05 -0.69
N LEU A 342 -12.57 -0.32 -0.46
CA LEU A 342 -11.58 -0.68 0.57
C LEU A 342 -12.19 -0.65 1.99
N ASN A 343 -13.23 0.17 2.23
CA ASN A 343 -13.94 0.21 3.50
C ASN A 343 -15.06 -0.85 3.60
N ARG A 344 -15.06 -1.83 2.69
CA ARG A 344 -15.84 -3.07 2.76
C ARG A 344 -14.95 -4.32 2.64
N ASN A 345 -13.62 -4.13 2.57
CA ASN A 345 -12.67 -5.21 2.28
C ASN A 345 -11.93 -5.75 3.51
N PHE A 346 -12.06 -5.12 4.69
CA PHE A 346 -11.48 -5.65 5.94
C PHE A 346 -12.28 -6.86 6.45
N PRO A 347 -11.69 -7.74 7.29
CA PRO A 347 -12.42 -8.90 7.80
C PRO A 347 -13.55 -8.49 8.75
N ASP A 348 -14.73 -9.09 8.58
CA ASP A 348 -15.89 -8.91 9.46
C ASP A 348 -15.69 -9.62 10.82
N LEU A 349 -14.92 -8.95 11.69
CA LEU A 349 -14.74 -9.35 13.08
C LEU A 349 -15.97 -8.99 13.94
N THR A 350 -16.81 -8.06 13.50
CA THR A 350 -17.98 -7.59 14.27
C THR A 350 -19.08 -8.67 14.32
N SER A 351 -19.28 -9.45 13.24
CA SER A 351 -20.09 -10.68 13.27
C SER A 351 -19.51 -11.76 14.20
N VAL A 352 -18.18 -11.87 14.34
CA VAL A 352 -17.56 -12.80 15.29
C VAL A 352 -17.81 -12.32 16.73
N PHE A 353 -17.61 -11.03 16.99
CA PHE A 353 -17.94 -10.37 18.26
C PHE A 353 -19.40 -10.58 18.67
N TYR A 354 -20.38 -10.32 17.79
CA TYR A 354 -21.80 -10.44 18.13
C TYR A 354 -22.23 -11.87 18.46
N ARG A 355 -21.66 -12.88 17.77
CA ARG A 355 -21.86 -14.30 18.08
C ARG A 355 -21.27 -14.67 19.44
N ASN A 356 -20.03 -14.25 19.72
CA ASN A 356 -19.26 -14.80 20.83
C ASN A 356 -19.30 -13.98 22.14
N ARG A 357 -19.72 -12.71 22.12
CA ARG A 357 -19.80 -11.80 23.30
C ARG A 357 -20.64 -12.27 24.51
N ARG A 358 -21.41 -13.36 24.36
CA ARG A 358 -22.14 -14.03 25.44
C ARG A 358 -21.34 -15.15 26.11
N SER A 359 -20.33 -15.70 25.45
CA SER A 359 -19.38 -16.61 26.07
C SER A 359 -18.53 -15.86 27.11
N ARG A 360 -18.24 -16.51 28.24
CA ARG A 360 -17.39 -15.94 29.31
C ARG A 360 -15.90 -16.18 29.07
N HIS A 361 -15.55 -17.13 28.21
CA HIS A 361 -14.17 -17.56 27.96
C HIS A 361 -13.63 -17.06 26.61
N TYR A 362 -14.48 -16.48 25.75
CA TYR A 362 -14.04 -15.94 24.46
C TYR A 362 -13.52 -14.51 24.61
N ARG A 363 -12.26 -14.27 24.20
CA ARG A 363 -11.68 -12.92 24.11
C ARG A 363 -12.38 -12.13 23.01
N ILE A 364 -12.75 -10.89 23.31
CA ILE A 364 -13.39 -9.97 22.36
C ILE A 364 -12.49 -8.77 22.02
N ASP A 365 -11.30 -8.75 22.60
CA ASP A 365 -10.11 -8.07 22.09
C ASP A 365 -9.30 -9.01 21.18
N HIS A 366 -8.55 -8.44 20.25
CA HIS A 366 -7.62 -9.14 19.36
C HIS A 366 -8.25 -10.35 18.64
N ILE A 367 -9.47 -10.22 18.13
CA ILE A 367 -10.18 -11.32 17.48
C ILE A 367 -9.36 -11.79 16.27
N PRO A 368 -8.99 -13.08 16.17
CA PRO A 368 -8.19 -13.58 15.05
C PRO A 368 -8.98 -13.48 13.73
N ILE A 369 -8.26 -13.21 12.64
CA ILE A 369 -8.84 -13.13 11.30
C ILE A 369 -9.29 -14.54 10.89
N PRO A 370 -10.58 -14.77 10.58
CA PRO A 370 -11.06 -16.10 10.21
C PRO A 370 -10.45 -16.58 8.89
N ASP A 371 -10.08 -17.86 8.78
CA ASP A 371 -9.53 -18.45 7.55
C ASP A 371 -10.39 -18.17 6.31
N SER A 372 -11.72 -18.12 6.50
CA SER A 372 -12.70 -17.82 5.45
C SER A 372 -12.53 -16.45 4.78
N TYR A 373 -11.86 -15.50 5.44
CA TYR A 373 -11.55 -14.19 4.88
C TYR A 373 -10.59 -14.30 3.69
N TRP A 374 -9.56 -15.15 3.82
CA TRP A 374 -8.50 -15.32 2.82
C TRP A 374 -8.95 -16.08 1.56
N PHE A 375 -10.12 -16.72 1.59
CA PHE A 375 -10.76 -17.26 0.39
C PHE A 375 -11.50 -16.17 -0.43
N GLY A 376 -11.65 -14.96 0.13
CA GLY A 376 -12.16 -13.78 -0.57
C GLY A 376 -11.06 -13.01 -1.31
N LYS A 377 -11.46 -12.02 -2.11
CA LYS A 377 -10.53 -11.12 -2.80
C LYS A 377 -10.10 -9.99 -1.86
N VAL A 378 -8.92 -10.12 -1.27
CA VAL A 378 -8.30 -9.08 -0.43
C VAL A 378 -7.54 -8.10 -1.34
N ALA A 379 -7.82 -6.80 -1.18
CA ALA A 379 -7.15 -5.73 -1.89
C ALA A 379 -5.71 -5.54 -1.35
N PRO A 380 -4.71 -5.27 -2.20
CA PRO A 380 -3.33 -5.08 -1.74
C PRO A 380 -3.19 -3.87 -0.81
N GLU A 381 -4.00 -2.83 -1.02
CA GLU A 381 -4.09 -1.65 -0.16
C GLU A 381 -4.59 -2.03 1.26
N THR A 382 -5.64 -2.86 1.33
CA THR A 382 -6.20 -3.37 2.59
C THR A 382 -5.21 -4.28 3.31
N TYR A 383 -4.56 -5.21 2.61
CA TYR A 383 -3.54 -6.08 3.20
C TYR A 383 -2.34 -5.27 3.75
N ALA A 384 -1.86 -4.27 3.01
CA ALA A 384 -0.79 -3.37 3.46
C ALA A 384 -1.16 -2.65 4.76
N VAL A 385 -2.36 -2.07 4.86
CA VAL A 385 -2.85 -1.40 6.08
C VAL A 385 -3.08 -2.39 7.22
N MET A 386 -3.53 -3.62 6.95
CA MET A 386 -3.66 -4.67 7.98
C MET A 386 -2.30 -5.10 8.55
N LYS A 387 -1.28 -5.27 7.67
CA LYS A 387 0.11 -5.57 8.07
C LYS A 387 0.70 -4.44 8.89
N TRP A 388 0.55 -3.20 8.43
CA TRP A 388 1.03 -2.00 9.11
C TRP A 388 0.38 -1.77 10.48
N THR A 389 -0.94 -1.91 10.58
CA THR A 389 -1.68 -1.75 11.85
C THR A 389 -1.27 -2.79 12.91
N ARG A 390 -0.69 -3.93 12.49
CA ARG A 390 -0.11 -4.95 13.37
C ARG A 390 1.37 -4.74 13.69
N SER A 391 2.12 -4.00 12.87
CA SER A 391 3.58 -3.85 13.03
C SER A 391 4.00 -2.83 14.08
N LEU A 392 3.09 -1.93 14.47
CA LEU A 392 3.33 -0.87 15.46
C LEU A 392 2.21 -0.85 16.51
N PRO A 393 2.49 -0.50 17.77
CA PRO A 393 1.50 -0.50 18.85
C PRO A 393 0.53 0.70 18.81
N PHE A 394 -0.18 0.88 17.70
CA PHE A 394 -1.14 1.98 17.51
C PHE A 394 -2.19 2.04 18.61
N VAL A 395 -2.29 3.20 19.25
CA VAL A 395 -3.24 3.48 20.34
C VAL A 395 -4.53 4.09 19.81
N GLN A 396 -4.41 4.99 18.83
CA GLN A 396 -5.50 5.80 18.29
C GLN A 396 -5.34 5.97 16.78
N SER A 397 -6.45 6.15 16.07
CA SER A 397 -6.46 6.41 14.64
C SER A 397 -7.64 7.28 14.20
N ALA A 398 -7.52 7.97 13.07
CA ALA A 398 -8.66 8.51 12.33
C ALA A 398 -8.53 8.23 10.83
N SER A 399 -9.62 7.76 10.22
CA SER A 399 -9.80 7.71 8.77
C SER A 399 -10.56 8.95 8.30
N LEU A 400 -10.04 9.66 7.31
CA LEU A 400 -10.61 10.91 6.79
C LEU A 400 -11.33 10.67 5.46
N HIS A 401 -12.60 11.09 5.43
CA HIS A 401 -13.60 10.80 4.40
C HIS A 401 -14.33 12.06 3.91
N GLY A 402 -15.17 11.88 2.89
CA GLY A 402 -16.02 12.94 2.33
C GLY A 402 -17.36 12.40 1.79
N GLY A 403 -18.35 13.28 1.74
CA GLY A 403 -19.75 13.00 1.41
C GLY A 403 -20.72 13.43 2.50
N GLU A 404 -20.23 13.81 3.68
CA GLU A 404 -21.03 14.31 4.80
C GLU A 404 -20.17 15.16 5.76
N LEU A 405 -20.76 15.82 6.77
CA LEU A 405 -20.02 16.55 7.82
C LEU A 405 -20.36 16.04 9.24
N VAL A 406 -19.70 14.95 9.65
CA VAL A 406 -19.93 14.23 10.91
C VAL A 406 -18.73 13.36 11.30
N VAL A 407 -18.52 13.10 12.60
CA VAL A 407 -17.65 11.99 13.03
C VAL A 407 -18.49 10.75 13.32
N SER A 408 -18.26 9.68 12.56
CA SER A 408 -18.74 8.33 12.87
C SER A 408 -17.78 7.60 13.80
N TYR A 409 -18.33 6.83 14.75
CA TYR A 409 -17.56 5.97 15.65
C TYR A 409 -18.14 4.54 15.74
N PRO A 410 -17.29 3.53 15.98
CA PRO A 410 -17.69 2.12 16.07
C PRO A 410 -18.87 1.80 17.01
N PHE A 411 -19.62 0.72 16.77
CA PHE A 411 -19.47 -0.18 15.62
C PHE A 411 -20.15 0.35 14.35
N ASP A 412 -19.53 0.11 13.19
CA ASP A 412 -20.09 0.36 11.86
C ASP A 412 -21.08 -0.76 11.45
N PHE A 413 -20.89 -2.00 11.90
CA PHE A 413 -21.81 -3.09 11.61
C PHE A 413 -22.93 -3.26 12.66
N SER A 414 -24.18 -3.31 12.21
CA SER A 414 -25.36 -3.48 13.06
C SER A 414 -25.40 -4.81 13.80
N ARG A 415 -25.81 -4.75 15.06
CA ARG A 415 -26.07 -5.91 15.93
C ARG A 415 -27.19 -6.81 15.40
N HIS A 416 -28.09 -6.30 14.56
CA HIS A 416 -29.14 -7.07 13.91
C HIS A 416 -28.91 -7.04 12.39
N PRO A 417 -28.53 -8.15 11.73
CA PRO A 417 -28.10 -8.14 10.31
C PRO A 417 -29.13 -7.63 9.30
N GLN A 418 -30.39 -7.47 9.71
CA GLN A 418 -31.50 -6.99 8.89
C GLN A 418 -31.96 -5.57 9.26
N GLU A 419 -31.39 -4.95 10.31
CA GLU A 419 -31.64 -3.55 10.65
C GLU A 419 -30.50 -2.68 10.09
N GLU A 420 -30.79 -1.97 9.01
CA GLU A 420 -29.84 -1.06 8.34
C GLU A 420 -29.42 0.14 9.20
N LYS A 421 -30.20 0.49 10.23
CA LYS A 421 -29.94 1.62 11.14
C LYS A 421 -30.23 1.23 12.59
N MET A 422 -29.24 0.69 13.28
CA MET A 422 -29.34 0.25 14.67
C MET A 422 -28.15 0.74 15.50
N PHE A 423 -28.45 1.44 16.61
CA PHE A 423 -27.43 1.81 17.58
C PHE A 423 -26.71 0.58 18.15
N SER A 424 -25.42 0.46 17.84
CA SER A 424 -24.61 -0.73 18.11
C SER A 424 -23.33 -0.35 18.88
N PRO A 425 -23.42 -0.19 20.21
CA PRO A 425 -22.33 0.35 21.02
C PRO A 425 -21.19 -0.66 21.21
N THR A 426 -19.97 -0.12 21.27
CA THR A 426 -18.77 -0.84 21.71
C THR A 426 -18.71 -0.98 23.24
N PRO A 427 -17.87 -1.87 23.78
CA PRO A 427 -17.48 -1.84 25.20
C PRO A 427 -16.92 -0.48 25.67
N ASP A 428 -16.24 0.26 24.77
CA ASP A 428 -15.60 1.56 25.02
C ASP A 428 -16.44 2.76 24.50
N GLU A 429 -17.76 2.59 24.37
CA GLU A 429 -18.72 3.58 23.85
C GLU A 429 -18.50 5.03 24.34
N GLN A 430 -18.21 5.20 25.63
CA GLN A 430 -18.01 6.54 26.22
C GLN A 430 -16.67 7.18 25.83
N ILE A 431 -15.67 6.38 25.45
CA ILE A 431 -14.37 6.83 24.96
C ILE A 431 -14.48 7.21 23.50
N PHE A 432 -15.11 6.37 22.68
CA PHE A 432 -15.41 6.70 21.28
C PHE A 432 -16.21 7.99 21.14
N LYS A 433 -17.23 8.18 21.99
CA LYS A 433 -17.94 9.47 22.09
C LYS A 433 -17.02 10.64 22.47
N GLN A 434 -16.05 10.45 23.38
CA GLN A 434 -15.08 11.51 23.74
C GLN A 434 -14.10 11.81 22.61
N LEU A 435 -13.58 10.79 21.91
CA LEU A 435 -12.67 10.94 20.77
C LEU A 435 -13.36 11.66 19.62
N ALA A 436 -14.56 11.20 19.23
CA ALA A 436 -15.38 11.84 18.21
C ALA A 436 -15.73 13.29 18.56
N ARG A 437 -16.05 13.56 19.84
CA ARG A 437 -16.24 14.93 20.36
C ARG A 437 -15.00 15.79 20.25
N THR A 438 -13.82 15.24 20.52
CA THR A 438 -12.57 16.01 20.51
C THR A 438 -12.29 16.57 19.13
N TYR A 439 -12.63 15.84 18.06
CA TYR A 439 -12.58 16.36 16.69
C TYR A 439 -13.77 17.30 16.41
N ALA A 440 -15.02 16.84 16.61
CA ALA A 440 -16.21 17.57 16.19
C ALA A 440 -16.44 18.92 16.92
N ASP A 441 -16.11 18.98 18.22
CA ASP A 441 -16.24 20.20 19.02
C ASP A 441 -15.09 21.20 18.74
N ALA A 442 -13.95 20.74 18.21
CA ALA A 442 -12.82 21.59 17.79
C ALA A 442 -12.90 22.03 16.31
N HIS A 443 -13.62 21.29 15.47
CA HIS A 443 -13.90 21.67 14.07
C HIS A 443 -14.82 22.89 14.02
N ALA A 444 -14.47 23.88 13.19
CA ALA A 444 -15.12 25.19 13.19
C ALA A 444 -16.65 25.18 12.96
N THR A 445 -17.19 24.17 12.28
CA THR A 445 -18.62 24.08 11.91
C THR A 445 -19.32 22.76 12.26
N MET A 446 -18.60 21.70 12.64
CA MET A 446 -19.17 20.33 12.69
C MET A 446 -20.12 20.14 13.88
N SER A 447 -19.76 20.70 15.05
CA SER A 447 -20.59 20.68 16.25
C SER A 447 -21.59 21.83 16.35
N ASN A 448 -21.61 22.76 15.38
CA ASN A 448 -22.47 23.93 15.40
C ASN A 448 -23.94 23.57 15.17
N ASN A 449 -24.83 24.38 15.75
CA ASN A 449 -26.28 24.28 15.62
C ASN A 449 -26.82 24.84 14.29
N ASP A 450 -25.93 25.24 13.37
CA ASP A 450 -26.28 25.68 12.03
C ASP A 450 -26.97 24.55 11.25
N THR A 451 -28.06 24.89 10.57
CA THR A 451 -28.92 23.99 9.78
C THR A 451 -28.73 24.14 8.28
N ASP A 452 -28.06 25.20 7.83
CA ASP A 452 -27.93 25.54 6.40
C ASP A 452 -26.63 24.97 5.81
N ARG A 453 -25.86 24.26 6.64
CA ARG A 453 -24.63 23.55 6.31
C ARG A 453 -24.86 22.10 5.88
N CYS A 454 -23.84 21.53 5.24
CA CYS A 454 -23.64 20.08 5.16
C CYS A 454 -23.78 19.40 6.54
N GLY A 455 -24.35 18.19 6.59
CA GLY A 455 -24.49 17.42 7.83
C GLY A 455 -25.45 18.01 8.86
N ALA A 456 -26.36 18.91 8.45
CA ALA A 456 -27.41 19.44 9.33
C ALA A 456 -28.26 18.33 9.97
N SER A 457 -28.44 17.18 9.31
CA SER A 457 -29.00 15.95 9.90
C SER A 457 -28.42 15.59 11.28
N PHE A 458 -27.17 15.94 11.55
CA PHE A 458 -26.44 15.64 12.80
C PHE A 458 -26.26 16.84 13.74
N TYR A 459 -26.83 18.02 13.47
CA TYR A 459 -26.71 19.19 14.37
C TYR A 459 -27.22 18.86 15.79
N ARG A 460 -28.28 18.06 15.90
CA ARG A 460 -28.88 17.65 17.19
C ARG A 460 -27.95 16.79 18.04
N ASN A 461 -27.11 16.00 17.39
CA ASN A 461 -26.07 15.21 18.04
C ASN A 461 -24.77 16.01 18.17
N ARG A 462 -24.74 17.27 17.71
CA ARG A 462 -23.57 18.15 17.59
C ARG A 462 -22.41 17.44 16.86
N GLY A 463 -22.68 16.90 15.67
CA GLY A 463 -21.64 16.45 14.74
C GLY A 463 -21.02 15.08 15.00
N ILE A 464 -21.65 14.21 15.82
CA ILE A 464 -21.19 12.82 16.03
C ILE A 464 -22.32 11.80 15.83
N ILE A 465 -21.97 10.59 15.37
CA ILE A 465 -22.91 9.45 15.27
C ILE A 465 -22.19 8.09 15.45
N ASN A 466 -22.92 7.07 15.94
CA ASN A 466 -22.46 5.68 15.85
C ASN A 466 -22.68 5.19 14.40
N GLY A 467 -21.69 4.51 13.80
CA GLY A 467 -21.74 4.11 12.38
C GLY A 467 -22.97 3.30 12.01
N ALA A 468 -23.21 2.19 12.72
CA ALA A 468 -24.37 1.33 12.50
C ALA A 468 -25.73 2.02 12.71
N LEU A 469 -25.79 3.14 13.46
CA LEU A 469 -27.00 3.96 13.60
C LEU A 469 -27.22 4.88 12.38
N TRP A 470 -26.14 5.30 11.70
CA TRP A 470 -26.21 6.10 10.48
C TRP A 470 -26.58 5.22 9.29
N TYR A 471 -25.78 4.18 9.02
CA TYR A 471 -26.04 3.08 8.10
C TYR A 471 -25.10 1.91 8.40
N SER A 472 -25.63 0.68 8.41
CA SER A 472 -24.89 -0.52 8.76
C SER A 472 -24.11 -1.11 7.59
N PHE A 473 -22.83 -1.42 7.81
CA PHE A 473 -22.02 -2.21 6.87
C PHE A 473 -20.98 -3.07 7.58
N ALA A 474 -20.61 -4.19 6.98
CA ALA A 474 -19.54 -5.07 7.46
C ALA A 474 -18.23 -4.79 6.70
N GLY A 475 -17.10 -5.21 7.28
CA GLY A 475 -15.78 -5.11 6.65
C GLY A 475 -15.18 -3.69 6.61
N GLY A 476 -15.59 -2.83 7.55
CA GLY A 476 -15.01 -1.50 7.73
C GLY A 476 -13.66 -1.52 8.44
N MET A 477 -12.80 -0.55 8.10
CA MET A 477 -11.46 -0.41 8.70
C MET A 477 -11.53 -0.09 10.20
N SER A 478 -12.50 0.75 10.61
CA SER A 478 -12.63 1.23 11.99
C SER A 478 -12.95 0.10 12.99
N ASP A 479 -13.95 -0.73 12.64
CA ASP A 479 -14.29 -1.95 13.37
C ASP A 479 -13.11 -2.94 13.45
N PHE A 480 -12.34 -3.10 12.35
CA PHE A 480 -11.17 -3.97 12.31
C PHE A 480 -10.06 -3.51 13.28
N ASN A 481 -9.70 -2.22 13.28
CA ASN A 481 -8.69 -1.66 14.18
C ASN A 481 -9.02 -2.01 15.64
N TYR A 482 -10.24 -1.72 16.07
CA TYR A 482 -10.69 -1.89 17.45
C TYR A 482 -10.85 -3.37 17.86
N LEU A 483 -11.28 -4.25 16.95
CA LEU A 483 -11.48 -5.67 17.27
C LEU A 483 -10.21 -6.51 17.13
N HIS A 484 -9.30 -6.19 16.19
CA HIS A 484 -8.07 -6.96 15.97
C HIS A 484 -6.86 -6.45 16.77
N THR A 485 -6.82 -5.17 17.16
CA THR A 485 -5.64 -4.56 17.78
C THR A 485 -6.00 -3.73 19.02
N ASN A 486 -5.04 -2.98 19.58
CA ASN A 486 -5.29 -1.99 20.62
C ASN A 486 -5.89 -0.67 20.08
N CYS A 487 -5.79 -0.42 18.77
CA CYS A 487 -6.06 0.87 18.17
C CYS A 487 -7.56 1.25 18.21
N MET A 488 -7.88 2.42 18.76
CA MET A 488 -9.20 3.03 18.68
C MET A 488 -9.28 3.97 17.48
N GLU A 489 -9.99 3.55 16.42
CA GLU A 489 -10.19 4.35 15.21
C GLU A 489 -11.55 5.07 15.19
N ILE A 490 -11.58 6.28 14.65
CA ILE A 490 -12.81 7.00 14.29
C ILE A 490 -12.83 7.34 12.79
N THR A 491 -14.01 7.57 12.25
CA THR A 491 -14.22 7.92 10.84
C THR A 491 -14.70 9.38 10.78
N VAL A 492 -13.94 10.27 10.14
CA VAL A 492 -14.22 11.70 10.08
C VAL A 492 -14.67 12.07 8.67
N GLU A 493 -15.95 12.41 8.52
CA GLU A 493 -16.51 12.95 7.28
C GLU A 493 -16.31 14.47 7.29
N LEU A 494 -15.52 14.98 6.34
CA LEU A 494 -14.98 16.35 6.36
C LEU A 494 -15.86 17.39 5.65
N GLY A 495 -16.81 16.97 4.83
CA GLY A 495 -17.66 17.84 4.02
C GLY A 495 -18.48 17.05 2.99
N CYS A 496 -19.57 17.65 2.49
CA CYS A 496 -20.48 17.00 1.54
C CYS A 496 -19.88 16.85 0.14
N ASP A 497 -19.10 17.86 -0.26
CA ASP A 497 -18.33 17.79 -1.49
C ASP A 497 -17.13 16.88 -1.25
N LYS A 498 -17.05 15.80 -2.05
CA LYS A 498 -15.97 14.81 -1.94
C LYS A 498 -14.68 15.31 -2.56
N PHE A 499 -14.79 16.17 -3.58
CA PHE A 499 -13.69 16.71 -4.36
C PHE A 499 -13.96 18.21 -4.61
N PRO A 500 -13.85 19.04 -3.56
CA PRO A 500 -14.19 20.46 -3.64
C PRO A 500 -13.30 21.25 -4.60
N SER A 501 -13.72 22.45 -5.00
CA SER A 501 -12.82 23.33 -5.78
C SER A 501 -11.56 23.70 -4.98
N GLU A 502 -10.44 23.96 -5.67
CA GLU A 502 -9.17 24.35 -5.00
C GLU A 502 -9.32 25.59 -4.11
N ALA A 503 -10.23 26.51 -4.47
CA ALA A 503 -10.52 27.70 -3.68
C ALA A 503 -11.02 27.40 -2.25
N GLU A 504 -11.65 26.24 -2.02
CA GLU A 504 -12.11 25.81 -0.70
C GLU A 504 -11.02 25.12 0.14
N LEU A 505 -9.88 24.70 -0.45
CA LEU A 505 -8.83 23.95 0.26
C LEU A 505 -8.22 24.74 1.43
N TYR A 506 -8.00 26.04 1.28
CA TYR A 506 -7.50 26.90 2.37
C TYR A 506 -8.56 27.16 3.47
N PRO A 507 -9.82 27.54 3.13
CA PRO A 507 -10.93 27.55 4.08
C PRO A 507 -11.06 26.24 4.86
N GLU A 508 -11.03 25.08 4.19
CA GLU A 508 -11.19 23.78 4.84
C GLU A 508 -10.01 23.40 5.73
N TRP A 509 -8.76 23.70 5.31
CA TRP A 509 -7.60 23.59 6.20
C TRP A 509 -7.80 24.41 7.47
N LYS A 510 -8.27 25.66 7.36
CA LYS A 510 -8.54 26.52 8.51
C LYS A 510 -9.65 25.98 9.42
N ARG A 511 -10.68 25.32 8.87
CA ARG A 511 -11.78 24.68 9.62
C ARG A 511 -11.31 23.43 10.39
N ASN A 512 -10.38 22.66 9.80
CA ASN A 512 -9.93 21.36 10.31
C ASN A 512 -8.64 21.39 11.15
N LYS A 513 -7.74 22.36 10.98
CA LYS A 513 -6.41 22.38 11.62
C LYS A 513 -6.47 22.18 13.14
N GLU A 514 -7.35 22.90 13.83
CA GLU A 514 -7.46 22.80 15.30
C GLU A 514 -8.03 21.44 15.75
N ALA A 515 -8.93 20.85 14.96
CA ALA A 515 -9.49 19.53 15.22
C ALA A 515 -8.45 18.41 15.03
N LEU A 516 -7.62 18.49 13.99
CA LEU A 516 -6.49 17.58 13.77
C LEU A 516 -5.49 17.64 14.94
N LEU A 517 -5.06 18.84 15.35
CA LEU A 517 -4.13 19.00 16.49
C LEU A 517 -4.74 18.52 17.81
N SER A 518 -5.98 18.90 18.11
CA SER A 518 -6.70 18.46 19.31
C SER A 518 -6.90 16.94 19.34
N PHE A 519 -7.08 16.32 18.17
CA PHE A 519 -7.19 14.87 18.06
C PHE A 519 -5.85 14.19 18.32
N LEU A 520 -4.74 14.68 17.74
CA LEU A 520 -3.38 14.19 18.01
C LEU A 520 -3.04 14.26 19.51
N GLU A 521 -3.35 15.38 20.17
CA GLU A 521 -3.15 15.55 21.61
C GLU A 521 -4.00 14.58 22.47
N SER A 522 -5.11 14.07 21.93
CA SER A 522 -6.05 13.26 22.71
C SER A 522 -5.60 11.83 22.98
N VAL A 523 -4.55 11.35 22.31
CA VAL A 523 -3.90 10.05 22.60
C VAL A 523 -3.23 10.02 23.98
N HIS A 524 -2.94 11.20 24.56
CA HIS A 524 -2.38 11.36 25.90
C HIS A 524 -3.43 11.32 27.02
N ARG A 525 -4.62 10.76 26.77
CA ARG A 525 -5.69 10.59 27.76
C ARG A 525 -5.66 9.20 28.40
N GLY A 526 -6.40 9.01 29.49
CA GLY A 526 -6.50 7.73 30.18
C GLY A 526 -5.25 7.34 30.97
N VAL A 527 -4.78 6.11 30.76
CA VAL A 527 -3.67 5.48 31.48
C VAL A 527 -2.62 4.94 30.51
N LYS A 528 -1.34 5.06 30.85
CA LYS A 528 -0.24 4.31 30.22
C LYS A 528 0.70 3.72 31.26
N GLY A 529 1.57 2.78 30.91
CA GLY A 529 2.51 2.20 31.87
C GLY A 529 3.24 0.99 31.32
N VAL A 530 4.09 0.38 32.15
CA VAL A 530 4.86 -0.83 31.79
C VAL A 530 4.47 -2.00 32.70
N VAL A 531 4.26 -3.17 32.11
CA VAL A 531 4.11 -4.46 32.78
C VAL A 531 5.46 -5.18 32.72
N ARG A 532 6.04 -5.48 33.88
CA ARG A 532 7.38 -6.07 34.00
C ARG A 532 7.39 -7.34 34.84
N ASP A 533 8.41 -8.17 34.70
CA ASP A 533 8.70 -9.27 35.63
C ASP A 533 9.42 -8.76 36.90
N THR A 534 9.61 -9.65 37.88
CA THR A 534 10.36 -9.34 39.11
C THR A 534 11.84 -9.00 38.90
N ASN A 535 12.39 -9.30 37.72
CA ASN A 535 13.76 -8.96 37.35
C ASN A 535 13.86 -7.59 36.65
N GLY A 536 12.72 -6.96 36.34
CA GLY A 536 12.61 -5.66 35.69
C GLY A 536 12.45 -5.71 34.16
N ASN A 537 12.38 -6.90 33.56
CA ASN A 537 12.20 -7.05 32.11
C ASN A 537 10.75 -6.74 31.71
N GLY A 538 10.55 -6.11 30.55
CA GLY A 538 9.23 -5.96 29.95
C GLY A 538 8.56 -7.32 29.65
N ILE A 539 7.24 -7.41 29.82
CA ILE A 539 6.47 -8.59 29.44
C ILE A 539 5.62 -8.25 28.21
N LYS A 540 6.07 -8.68 27.03
CA LYS A 540 5.31 -8.60 25.76
C LYS A 540 4.00 -9.39 25.83
N GLY A 541 2.94 -8.87 25.22
CA GLY A 541 1.63 -9.54 25.12
C GLY A 541 0.89 -9.75 26.44
N ALA A 542 1.34 -9.12 27.53
CA ALA A 542 0.61 -9.09 28.79
C ALA A 542 -0.72 -8.34 28.59
N THR A 543 -1.81 -8.91 29.11
CA THR A 543 -3.16 -8.35 28.98
C THR A 543 -3.44 -7.40 30.16
N VAL A 544 -3.83 -6.16 29.85
CA VAL A 544 -4.29 -5.15 30.83
C VAL A 544 -5.79 -4.92 30.65
N SER A 545 -6.55 -5.31 31.67
CA SER A 545 -8.01 -5.27 31.72
C SER A 545 -8.53 -4.15 32.61
N VAL A 546 -9.68 -3.56 32.27
CA VAL A 546 -10.34 -2.52 33.08
C VAL A 546 -11.67 -3.04 33.60
N ARG A 547 -11.84 -3.15 34.92
CA ARG A 547 -13.04 -3.73 35.52
C ARG A 547 -14.32 -3.00 35.08
N GLY A 548 -15.18 -3.71 34.35
CA GLY A 548 -16.47 -3.23 33.87
C GLY A 548 -16.49 -2.97 32.37
N ILE A 549 -15.32 -2.81 31.74
CA ILE A 549 -15.17 -2.73 30.28
C ILE A 549 -14.71 -4.09 29.78
N ARG A 550 -15.40 -4.65 28.80
CA ARG A 550 -15.02 -5.94 28.18
C ARG A 550 -14.31 -5.70 26.86
N LYS A 551 -13.14 -5.06 26.93
CA LYS A 551 -12.16 -4.87 25.87
C LYS A 551 -10.84 -4.64 26.60
N ASP A 552 -9.98 -5.63 26.55
CA ASP A 552 -8.66 -5.55 27.16
C ASP A 552 -7.65 -5.05 26.12
N VAL A 553 -6.50 -4.57 26.58
CA VAL A 553 -5.37 -4.17 25.74
C VAL A 553 -4.15 -5.05 26.03
N THR A 554 -3.28 -5.20 25.04
CA THR A 554 -2.01 -5.94 25.15
C THR A 554 -0.82 -5.00 25.27
N THR A 555 0.27 -5.47 25.86
CA THR A 555 1.55 -4.75 25.88
C THR A 555 2.38 -4.97 24.61
N ALA A 556 3.14 -3.95 24.23
CA ALA A 556 4.13 -4.00 23.15
C ALA A 556 5.42 -4.75 23.57
N GLU A 557 6.47 -4.70 22.74
CA GLU A 557 7.70 -5.49 22.90
C GLU A 557 8.34 -5.31 24.30
N ASP A 558 8.54 -4.06 24.73
CA ASP A 558 9.15 -3.70 26.01
C ASP A 558 8.16 -3.73 27.20
N GLY A 559 6.98 -4.32 26.99
CA GLY A 559 5.97 -4.54 28.02
C GLY A 559 5.14 -3.29 28.36
N ASP A 560 5.23 -2.22 27.60
CA ASP A 560 4.42 -1.02 27.79
C ASP A 560 3.06 -1.07 27.09
N TYR A 561 2.13 -0.26 27.58
CA TYR A 561 0.75 -0.21 27.11
C TYR A 561 0.14 1.18 27.30
N TRP A 562 -0.91 1.43 26.52
CA TRP A 562 -1.78 2.59 26.63
C TRP A 562 -3.23 2.11 26.67
N ARG A 563 -4.05 2.75 27.51
CA ARG A 563 -5.45 2.45 27.69
C ARG A 563 -6.23 3.74 27.86
N LEU A 564 -6.87 4.17 26.78
CA LEU A 564 -7.78 5.31 26.79
C LEU A 564 -8.99 5.00 27.68
N VAL A 565 -9.18 5.78 28.75
CA VAL A 565 -10.29 5.70 29.69
C VAL A 565 -10.68 7.10 30.18
N ASN A 566 -11.98 7.30 30.43
CA ASN A 566 -12.53 8.55 30.92
C ASN A 566 -12.07 8.85 32.37
N PRO A 567 -12.06 10.12 32.80
CA PRO A 567 -11.92 10.48 34.21
C PRO A 567 -12.86 9.69 35.12
N GLY A 568 -12.36 9.30 36.30
CA GLY A 568 -13.09 8.46 37.25
C GLY A 568 -12.18 7.50 38.03
N THR A 569 -12.79 6.64 38.84
CA THR A 569 -12.06 5.58 39.58
C THR A 569 -12.16 4.26 38.82
N HIS A 570 -11.01 3.73 38.42
CA HIS A 570 -10.88 2.48 37.68
C HIS A 570 -10.17 1.41 38.51
N ILE A 571 -10.43 0.14 38.21
CA ILE A 571 -9.64 -0.98 38.71
C ILE A 571 -9.03 -1.66 37.50
N LEU A 572 -7.73 -1.42 37.29
CA LEU A 572 -6.95 -2.03 36.23
C LEU A 572 -6.35 -3.34 36.74
N THR A 573 -6.22 -4.35 35.88
CA THR A 573 -5.60 -5.63 36.25
C THR A 573 -4.74 -6.17 35.12
N ALA A 574 -3.46 -6.43 35.41
CA ALA A 574 -2.51 -7.01 34.47
C ALA A 574 -2.37 -8.53 34.69
N THR A 575 -2.22 -9.29 33.60
CA THR A 575 -2.07 -10.75 33.55
C THR A 575 -1.23 -11.19 32.35
N ALA A 576 -0.40 -12.23 32.51
CA ALA A 576 0.33 -12.86 31.40
C ALA A 576 0.42 -14.39 31.60
N LYS A 577 0.61 -15.17 30.51
CA LYS A 577 0.77 -16.64 30.55
C LYS A 577 2.04 -16.98 31.36
N GLY A 578 1.92 -17.82 32.39
CA GLY A 578 3.04 -18.14 33.30
C GLY A 578 3.38 -17.07 34.35
N TYR A 579 2.49 -16.08 34.58
CA TYR A 579 2.70 -15.03 35.57
C TYR A 579 1.50 -14.84 36.51
N SER A 580 1.75 -14.27 37.69
CA SER A 580 0.72 -13.88 38.65
C SER A 580 -0.13 -12.71 38.15
N LYS A 581 -1.30 -12.54 38.76
CA LYS A 581 -2.31 -11.52 38.41
C LYS A 581 -2.27 -10.37 39.41
N VAL A 582 -2.10 -9.14 38.95
CA VAL A 582 -2.00 -7.95 39.83
C VAL A 582 -3.05 -6.90 39.47
N SER A 583 -3.90 -6.53 40.43
CA SER A 583 -4.93 -5.48 40.30
C SER A 583 -4.52 -4.20 41.03
N LYS A 584 -4.76 -3.03 40.40
CA LYS A 584 -4.55 -1.70 41.00
C LYS A 584 -5.80 -0.84 40.86
N ARG A 585 -6.18 -0.13 41.92
CA ARG A 585 -7.21 0.92 41.89
C ARG A 585 -6.54 2.25 41.58
N VAL A 586 -7.04 2.97 40.58
CA VAL A 586 -6.47 4.23 40.07
C VAL A 586 -7.58 5.26 39.96
N TYR A 587 -7.28 6.51 40.32
CA TYR A 587 -8.18 7.64 40.15
C TYR A 587 -7.64 8.60 39.09
N LEU A 588 -8.48 8.92 38.11
CA LEU A 588 -8.19 9.81 37.00
C LEU A 588 -8.99 11.11 37.18
N PRO A 589 -8.35 12.27 37.44
CA PRO A 589 -9.05 13.54 37.59
C PRO A 589 -9.64 14.02 36.25
N HIS A 590 -10.63 14.91 36.31
CA HIS A 590 -11.28 15.47 35.11
C HIS A 590 -10.32 16.31 34.24
N ASN A 591 -9.38 17.02 34.87
CA ASN A 591 -8.39 17.86 34.20
C ASN A 591 -7.05 17.12 34.10
N LEU A 592 -7.00 16.10 33.24
CA LEU A 592 -5.77 15.38 32.90
C LEU A 592 -5.03 16.09 31.77
N ASN A 593 -3.86 16.66 32.08
CA ASN A 593 -2.96 17.25 31.09
C ASN A 593 -1.98 16.23 30.49
N LYS A 594 -1.87 15.04 31.08
CA LYS A 594 -1.07 13.88 30.64
C LYS A 594 -1.74 12.59 31.11
N ALA A 595 -1.50 11.47 30.43
CA ALA A 595 -2.02 10.15 30.83
C ALA A 595 -1.48 9.74 32.21
N GLY A 596 -2.31 9.09 33.02
CA GLY A 596 -1.91 8.58 34.33
C GLY A 596 -0.96 7.40 34.19
N GLN A 597 0.23 7.46 34.79
CA GLN A 597 1.21 6.36 34.68
C GLN A 597 0.92 5.25 35.71
N VAL A 598 0.73 4.00 35.26
CA VAL A 598 0.38 2.85 36.09
C VAL A 598 1.20 1.63 35.67
N ASN A 599 2.33 1.40 36.35
CA ASN A 599 3.19 0.25 36.07
C ASN A 599 2.72 -1.00 36.85
N PHE A 600 2.95 -2.19 36.33
CA PHE A 600 2.70 -3.47 36.99
C PHE A 600 3.98 -4.30 37.08
N VAL A 601 4.12 -5.07 38.15
CA VAL A 601 5.17 -6.08 38.30
C VAL A 601 4.47 -7.41 38.53
N LEU A 602 4.74 -8.42 37.72
CA LEU A 602 4.15 -9.75 37.81
C LEU A 602 5.22 -10.77 38.21
N GLU A 603 4.84 -11.74 39.04
CA GLU A 603 5.73 -12.79 39.52
C GLU A 603 5.60 -14.01 38.60
N LYS A 604 6.72 -14.64 38.20
CA LYS A 604 6.68 -15.88 37.41
C LYS A 604 6.10 -16.99 38.27
N LEU A 605 5.07 -17.67 37.75
CA LEU A 605 4.48 -18.85 38.35
C LEU A 605 5.06 -20.10 37.68
N PRO A 606 5.30 -21.20 38.42
CA PRO A 606 5.59 -22.49 37.81
C PRO A 606 4.41 -22.90 36.93
N VAL A 607 4.67 -23.20 35.66
CA VAL A 607 3.64 -23.65 34.73
C VAL A 607 3.31 -25.10 35.04
N GLU A 608 2.20 -25.33 35.73
CA GLU A 608 1.55 -26.65 35.67
C GLU A 608 1.01 -26.87 34.24
N PRO A 609 1.17 -28.07 33.66
CA PRO A 609 0.67 -28.37 32.32
C PRO A 609 -0.87 -28.42 32.35
N ASP A 610 -1.50 -27.30 32.01
CA ASP A 610 -2.95 -27.19 32.01
C ASP A 610 -3.56 -27.99 30.85
N ILE A 611 -4.62 -28.74 31.14
CA ILE A 611 -5.16 -29.79 30.24
C ILE A 611 -5.97 -29.18 29.07
N ASP A 612 -6.26 -27.87 29.12
CA ASP A 612 -7.10 -27.15 28.15
C ASP A 612 -6.33 -26.53 26.95
N ASP A 613 -5.00 -26.68 26.89
CA ASP A 613 -4.12 -26.13 25.82
C ASP A 613 -4.35 -26.80 24.43
N HIS A 614 -5.28 -27.76 24.34
CA HIS A 614 -5.70 -28.44 23.10
C HIS A 614 -7.03 -27.95 22.52
N LEU A 615 -7.78 -27.08 23.21
CA LEU A 615 -9.13 -26.66 22.76
C LEU A 615 -9.21 -25.19 22.31
N PHE A 616 -8.21 -24.36 22.62
CA PHE A 616 -8.20 -22.95 22.28
C PHE A 616 -6.83 -22.52 21.76
N PRO A 617 -6.74 -21.83 20.59
CA PRO A 617 -5.51 -21.19 20.17
C PRO A 617 -5.08 -20.17 21.23
N THR A 618 -3.99 -20.46 21.94
CA THR A 618 -3.41 -19.54 22.93
C THR A 618 -2.68 -18.39 22.22
N ALA A 619 -2.08 -17.47 22.98
CA ALA A 619 -1.35 -16.32 22.43
C ALA A 619 -0.22 -16.72 21.45
N ASP A 620 0.19 -17.98 21.46
CA ASP A 620 1.17 -18.54 20.53
C ASP A 620 0.59 -18.72 19.09
N SER A 621 -0.69 -18.36 18.85
CA SER A 621 -1.31 -18.33 17.51
C SER A 621 -1.33 -16.95 16.83
N TRP A 622 -0.81 -15.87 17.44
CA TRP A 622 -0.65 -14.57 16.74
C TRP A 622 0.27 -14.68 15.51
N ASP A 623 1.22 -15.61 15.63
CA ASP A 623 2.20 -16.05 14.64
C ASP A 623 1.61 -16.90 13.50
N ARG A 624 0.37 -17.38 13.64
CA ARG A 624 -0.33 -18.12 12.57
C ARG A 624 -0.93 -17.17 11.53
N PHE A 625 -0.20 -16.09 11.23
CA PHE A 625 -0.62 -15.05 10.31
C PHE A 625 0.09 -15.20 8.97
N ASP A 626 -0.74 -15.16 7.93
CA ASP A 626 -0.40 -14.99 6.53
C ASP A 626 0.10 -16.24 5.77
N PRO A 627 -0.68 -16.78 4.80
CA PRO A 627 -0.19 -17.79 3.87
C PRO A 627 0.97 -17.29 2.98
N TYR A 628 1.19 -15.97 2.86
CA TYR A 628 2.36 -15.40 2.19
C TYR A 628 3.62 -15.36 3.10
N ASN A 629 3.48 -15.23 4.43
CA ASN A 629 4.62 -15.41 5.37
C ASN A 629 4.99 -16.89 5.59
N GLN A 630 4.07 -17.84 5.35
CA GLN A 630 4.37 -19.27 5.55
C GLN A 630 5.45 -19.81 4.59
N PHE A 631 5.78 -19.08 3.52
CA PHE A 631 6.94 -19.38 2.68
C PHE A 631 8.29 -19.05 3.32
N GLU A 632 8.35 -18.20 4.36
CA GLU A 632 9.60 -17.95 5.13
C GLU A 632 9.82 -18.97 6.27
N ARG A 633 8.76 -19.68 6.73
CA ARG A 633 8.86 -20.64 7.84
C ARG A 633 9.23 -22.07 7.43
N HIS A 634 9.52 -22.33 6.16
CA HIS A 634 10.11 -23.59 5.68
C HIS A 634 11.64 -23.53 5.55
N GLY A 635 12.29 -22.62 6.30
CA GLY A 635 13.75 -22.45 6.34
C GLY A 635 14.49 -23.07 7.54
N GLU A 636 13.83 -23.83 8.43
CA GLU A 636 14.53 -24.64 9.44
C GLU A 636 14.72 -26.08 8.92
N PRO A 637 15.96 -26.62 8.95
CA PRO A 637 16.25 -27.92 8.38
C PRO A 637 15.69 -29.06 9.25
N VAL A 638 14.62 -29.71 8.78
CA VAL A 638 14.28 -31.05 9.25
C VAL A 638 15.37 -32.00 8.75
N VAL A 639 16.27 -32.38 9.66
CA VAL A 639 17.30 -33.40 9.39
C VAL A 639 16.61 -34.72 9.06
N THR A 640 16.61 -35.10 7.79
CA THR A 640 16.32 -36.46 7.34
C THR A 640 17.61 -37.21 7.06
N GLU A 641 17.68 -38.45 7.54
CA GLU A 641 18.79 -39.36 7.28
C GLU A 641 18.77 -39.80 5.81
N GLU A 642 19.42 -39.05 4.91
CA GLU A 642 20.06 -39.56 3.67
C GLU A 642 20.78 -38.39 2.95
N GLY A 643 22.10 -38.32 3.09
CA GLY A 643 22.89 -37.16 2.67
C GLY A 643 23.07 -37.02 1.15
N ILE A 644 22.16 -36.28 0.51
CA ILE A 644 22.35 -35.71 -0.83
C ILE A 644 21.95 -34.22 -0.78
N GLU A 645 22.94 -33.33 -0.71
CA GLU A 645 22.72 -31.89 -0.88
C GLU A 645 22.19 -31.60 -2.29
N ARG A 646 20.92 -31.19 -2.38
CA ARG A 646 20.45 -30.39 -3.52
C ARG A 646 20.66 -28.93 -3.16
N GLN A 647 21.43 -28.21 -3.97
CA GLN A 647 21.38 -26.74 -3.95
C GLN A 647 19.95 -26.31 -4.25
N GLU A 648 19.27 -25.74 -3.26
CA GLU A 648 18.00 -25.07 -3.48
C GLU A 648 18.26 -23.83 -4.35
N LYS A 649 17.47 -23.69 -5.41
CA LYS A 649 17.57 -22.52 -6.29
C LYS A 649 16.78 -21.36 -5.68
N PRO A 650 17.24 -20.11 -5.80
CA PRO A 650 16.55 -18.94 -5.25
C PRO A 650 15.08 -18.88 -5.67
N TRP A 651 14.23 -18.30 -4.82
CA TRP A 651 12.77 -18.24 -5.01
C TRP A 651 12.33 -17.71 -6.40
N TRP A 652 13.07 -16.73 -6.92
CA TRP A 652 12.82 -16.11 -8.23
C TRP A 652 13.16 -17.02 -9.42
N TRP A 653 13.86 -18.13 -9.22
CA TRP A 653 14.21 -19.08 -10.28
C TRP A 653 12.94 -19.68 -10.95
N ASN A 654 11.83 -19.75 -10.21
CA ASN A 654 10.57 -20.29 -10.71
C ASN A 654 9.98 -19.49 -11.88
N TYR A 655 10.20 -18.17 -11.95
CA TYR A 655 9.75 -17.33 -13.06
C TYR A 655 10.39 -17.71 -14.41
N PHE A 656 11.56 -18.37 -14.37
CA PHE A 656 12.30 -18.79 -15.56
C PHE A 656 12.21 -20.28 -15.84
N SER A 657 11.83 -21.10 -14.86
CA SER A 657 11.70 -22.56 -15.01
C SER A 657 10.36 -23.00 -15.60
N GLN A 658 9.30 -22.22 -15.42
CA GLN A 658 7.94 -22.55 -15.87
C GLN A 658 7.65 -22.14 -17.33
N SER A 659 8.46 -21.26 -17.91
CA SER A 659 8.17 -20.58 -19.18
C SER A 659 8.57 -21.35 -20.45
N GLY A 660 9.08 -22.58 -20.34
CA GLY A 660 9.48 -23.43 -21.48
C GLY A 660 10.72 -22.95 -22.27
N MET A 661 11.35 -21.85 -21.83
CA MET A 661 12.55 -21.25 -22.42
C MET A 661 13.83 -21.85 -21.79
N SER A 662 14.99 -21.63 -22.42
CA SER A 662 16.28 -22.02 -21.84
C SER A 662 16.55 -21.23 -20.55
N SER A 663 16.66 -21.92 -19.41
CA SER A 663 16.78 -21.24 -18.12
C SER A 663 18.09 -20.42 -18.00
N PRO A 664 18.01 -19.14 -17.60
CA PRO A 664 19.15 -18.22 -17.57
C PRO A 664 20.05 -18.49 -16.36
N ASN A 665 20.90 -19.52 -16.45
CA ASN A 665 21.86 -19.85 -15.38
C ASN A 665 22.83 -18.69 -15.06
N TRP A 666 23.01 -17.73 -15.98
CA TRP A 666 23.78 -16.51 -15.77
C TRP A 666 23.19 -15.53 -14.74
N LEU A 667 21.96 -15.75 -14.24
CA LEU A 667 21.40 -15.01 -13.11
C LEU A 667 21.84 -15.55 -11.74
N LEU A 668 22.41 -16.76 -11.66
CA LEU A 668 22.89 -17.35 -10.41
C LEU A 668 24.30 -16.84 -10.11
N LYS A 669 24.53 -16.28 -8.91
CA LYS A 669 25.88 -15.84 -8.48
C LYS A 669 26.87 -16.99 -8.30
N ASN A 670 26.37 -18.17 -7.94
CA ASN A 670 27.15 -19.38 -7.70
C ASN A 670 26.62 -20.49 -8.64
N VAL A 671 27.41 -20.89 -9.65
CA VAL A 671 27.15 -21.99 -10.59
C VAL A 671 28.31 -22.97 -10.56
#